data_AF-A0A1F5LD90-F1
#
_entry.id   AF-A0A1F5LD90-F1
#
_cell.length_a   1.000
_cell.length_b   1.000
_cell.length_c   1.000
_cell.angle_alpha   90.00
_cell.angle_beta   90.00
_cell.angle_gamma   90.00
#
_symmetry.space_group_name_H-M   'P 1'
#
loop_
_entity.id
_entity.type
_entity.pdbx_description
1 polymer ?
#
loop_
_entity_poly.entity_id
_entity_poly.type
_entity_poly.pdbx_seq_one_letter_code
_entity_poly.pdbx_strand_id
1 'polypeptide(L)'
;MSTGVLFIRDSRTNVNYEIPIHRNAIRATDVRRIQASSVGSDRADQVAHGLRIYDPGLQNTAVTESAISFSDHEQGLLLYRGYTLEQLWEADFEEMFHLLVWGTFPTTAQRTELQQKLSRHMQDVPNIVYKTILGFPKETSPLPLIMTGLSAYLACVTDGIPAFNEASMYQRDIERADQIILKTVATYGVIFAIVRCYRLGLTPESPSMDLPYYENIFKMARLVNPATNLVDPGKVSCFRRFGTLNAEHGMALSVFSTLVTASSLTDPISCLISAVAAAHGPLHFGATESAQRTLHETGEPKNVPAFIEEVKAGKKKLFGYGHRTYKGMDPRVGPIQSILKDLTHVDQPLLKIAEAIEKAAQKDEYFLSRGLYPNADFYGNFVFTGIGFEPDIIPAAMLVHRIMGIMAHWREYTAPLHGEEANDTTPLLQTGPTDEPSSVFTPMQKRLIILTAALASSFSPLSANIYYPSLNSLAKDLHVSPSQISLTITSYMGLAPMFTGSLADRGGRRPVYILCFVIYILANISLALQHNFQALLLLRGVQSCGSSGTVALASAVAADIITSAERGLYMGFTSLGNILAPSIGPILGGALNKYLGWQAIFWFLAIASGAFFVPLLLFFPETCRAIVGNGSITAVGWNSSIWYYTRISTPAAPPFTLPRRRSQTHSHRSALRLLFHRPAGLIILSNGVVFASYYAVTTSIPVQFEKIYNLDSFHIGLCFIPAGLGSLFSATANGVLVDWNYRRIRCRAGLTVHKDQKQDILGFPIEKARLQIGLPMTILASVSIVAYGVLLPVEPALHVSLLLIFAICFCITAAYSVMNTLIVDLYYDRPATVMAANNLVRCFLGAGAAAAVNPLIRAIETTVVPEISGKDLDYNKTYLALFVDLDVIMPSTGTGTVVLHWYQSNLSKKSTKHHPPSHLVPDKDYEDFPDIEAPYIPPRAPPNTQHRYVYFLFEQPPAYCFPHCFAQIFPQTPEARAGFDIPKFIQAAKLDSPLAMNYFVGWHEPTSGDPTSAMPSATTTSFRSVNCPTSSSSFVA
;
A
#
# COMPACT_ATOMS: atom_id res chain seq x y z
N MET A 1 15.17 18.14 7.71
CA MET A 1 14.32 19.35 7.93
C MET A 1 13.15 19.05 8.87
N SER A 2 12.67 20.04 9.63
CA SER A 2 11.59 19.87 10.62
C SER A 2 10.20 19.72 9.97
N THR A 3 9.31 18.99 10.63
CA THR A 3 7.88 18.88 10.28
C THR A 3 7.02 19.33 11.46
N GLY A 4 5.86 19.89 11.20
CA GLY A 4 5.04 20.51 12.25
C GLY A 4 3.64 20.90 11.77
N VAL A 5 2.96 21.72 12.57
CA VAL A 5 1.67 22.33 12.23
C VAL A 5 1.73 23.80 12.65
N LEU A 6 1.40 24.68 11.71
CA LEU A 6 1.19 26.11 11.90
C LEU A 6 -0.29 26.35 12.27
N PHE A 7 -0.53 26.93 13.44
CA PHE A 7 -1.86 27.33 13.87
C PHE A 7 -2.09 28.80 13.48
N ILE A 8 -3.15 29.06 12.70
CA ILE A 8 -3.53 30.42 12.28
C ILE A 8 -4.92 30.73 12.81
N ARG A 9 -5.07 31.85 13.52
CA ARG A 9 -6.38 32.38 13.90
C ARG A 9 -6.73 33.55 12.99
N ASP A 10 -7.83 33.44 12.24
CA ASP A 10 -8.35 34.57 11.46
C ASP A 10 -9.14 35.49 12.38
N SER A 11 -8.66 36.70 12.63
CA SER A 11 -9.30 37.67 13.53
C SER A 11 -10.65 38.18 12.98
N ARG A 12 -10.89 38.10 11.66
CA ARG A 12 -12.12 38.56 11.02
C ARG A 12 -13.30 37.61 11.30
N THR A 13 -13.00 36.31 11.42
CA THR A 13 -14.01 35.26 11.61
C THR A 13 -13.88 34.54 12.96
N ASN A 14 -12.80 34.78 13.70
CA ASN A 14 -12.39 34.05 14.90
C ASN A 14 -12.22 32.53 14.70
N VAL A 15 -12.07 32.07 13.45
CA VAL A 15 -11.84 30.65 13.13
C VAL A 15 -10.35 30.33 13.21
N ASN A 16 -10.03 29.17 13.81
CA ASN A 16 -8.67 28.63 13.86
C ASN A 16 -8.46 27.61 12.73
N TYR A 17 -7.31 27.69 12.06
CA TYR A 17 -6.88 26.84 10.97
C TYR A 17 -5.56 26.15 11.34
N GLU A 18 -5.44 24.91 10.91
CA GLU A 18 -4.22 24.11 11.05
C GLU A 18 -3.61 23.89 9.67
N ILE A 19 -2.41 24.41 9.45
CA ILE A 19 -1.66 24.25 8.20
C ILE A 19 -0.44 23.36 8.46
N PRO A 20 -0.29 22.22 7.76
CA PRO A 20 0.86 21.34 7.96
C PRO A 20 2.15 22.01 7.48
N ILE A 21 3.19 21.91 8.32
CA ILE A 21 4.56 22.29 7.96
C ILE A 21 5.28 21.03 7.49
N HIS A 22 5.70 21.01 6.23
CA HIS A 22 6.53 19.98 5.62
C HIS A 22 7.90 20.59 5.29
N ARG A 23 8.98 20.00 5.82
CA ARG A 23 10.36 20.46 5.56
C ARG A 23 10.55 21.97 5.78
N ASN A 24 10.07 22.46 6.92
CA ASN A 24 10.07 23.89 7.27
C ASN A 24 9.34 24.84 6.28
N ALA A 25 8.45 24.31 5.44
CA ALA A 25 7.59 25.07 4.54
C ALA A 25 6.11 24.69 4.69
N ILE A 26 5.21 25.59 4.32
CA ILE A 26 3.77 25.30 4.20
C ILE A 26 3.35 25.34 2.74
N ARG A 27 2.32 24.58 2.35
CA ARG A 27 1.77 24.70 1.01
C ARG A 27 0.98 26.00 0.92
N ALA A 28 1.33 26.87 -0.02
CA ALA A 28 0.63 28.14 -0.25
C ALA A 28 -0.88 27.95 -0.52
N THR A 29 -1.27 26.81 -1.12
CA THR A 29 -2.67 26.47 -1.38
C THR A 29 -3.48 26.15 -0.13
N ASP A 30 -2.86 25.81 0.99
CA ASP A 30 -3.59 25.56 2.25
C ASP A 30 -4.13 26.87 2.85
N VAL A 31 -3.48 28.00 2.58
CA VAL A 31 -3.92 29.34 3.01
C VAL A 31 -5.23 29.76 2.33
N ARG A 32 -5.54 29.22 1.14
CA ARG A 32 -6.79 29.48 0.41
C ARG A 32 -8.06 29.07 1.15
N ARG A 33 -7.94 28.20 2.16
CA ARG A 33 -9.08 27.77 2.98
C ARG A 33 -9.54 28.85 3.96
N ILE A 34 -8.71 29.86 4.20
CA ILE A 34 -9.01 30.98 5.09
C ILE A 34 -9.82 32.02 4.31
N GLN A 35 -11.08 32.21 4.69
CA GLN A 35 -12.03 33.10 4.01
C GLN A 35 -12.67 34.07 5.00
N ALA A 36 -12.94 35.30 4.56
CA ALA A 36 -13.68 36.27 5.34
C ALA A 36 -15.19 35.91 5.40
N SER A 37 -15.90 36.42 6.42
CA SER A 37 -17.36 36.27 6.53
C SER A 37 -18.07 36.84 5.31
N SER A 38 -19.16 36.24 4.84
CA SER A 38 -19.96 36.76 3.73
C SER A 38 -20.76 38.03 4.08
N VAL A 39 -20.97 38.28 5.37
CA VAL A 39 -21.76 39.42 5.88
C VAL A 39 -20.81 40.49 6.43
N GLY A 40 -20.82 41.67 5.80
CA GLY A 40 -20.10 42.87 6.26
C GLY A 40 -18.63 43.00 5.85
N SER A 41 -18.08 42.07 5.06
CA SER A 41 -16.72 42.15 4.52
C SER A 41 -16.66 42.79 3.13
N ASP A 42 -15.49 43.33 2.76
CA ASP A 42 -15.23 43.85 1.41
C ASP A 42 -15.36 42.71 0.38
N ARG A 43 -15.94 42.99 -0.79
CA ARG A 43 -15.99 42.02 -1.90
C ARG A 43 -14.60 41.58 -2.34
N ALA A 44 -13.58 42.42 -2.16
CA ALA A 44 -12.18 42.04 -2.40
C ALA A 44 -11.70 40.93 -1.44
N ASP A 45 -12.32 40.76 -0.28
CA ASP A 45 -12.06 39.67 0.68
C ASP A 45 -12.88 38.40 0.39
N GLN A 46 -13.84 38.48 -0.55
CA GLN A 46 -14.74 37.40 -0.96
C GLN A 46 -14.32 36.74 -2.29
N VAL A 47 -13.02 36.76 -2.62
CA VAL A 47 -12.55 36.09 -3.84
C VAL A 47 -12.75 34.58 -3.67
N ALA A 48 -13.27 33.91 -4.70
CA ALA A 48 -13.60 32.47 -4.73
C ALA A 48 -12.43 31.50 -4.37
N HIS A 49 -11.23 32.04 -4.11
CA HIS A 49 -10.01 31.30 -3.81
C HIS A 49 -9.38 31.64 -2.44
N GLY A 50 -10.07 32.40 -1.58
CA GLY A 50 -9.64 32.72 -0.20
C GLY A 50 -8.34 33.54 -0.06
N LEU A 51 -7.71 33.47 1.12
CA LEU A 51 -6.51 34.25 1.47
C LEU A 51 -5.30 33.89 0.59
N ARG A 52 -4.51 34.90 0.23
CA ARG A 52 -3.33 34.79 -0.64
C ARG A 52 -2.06 35.19 0.12
N ILE A 53 -0.93 34.58 -0.25
CA ILE A 53 0.39 34.98 0.23
C ILE A 53 0.90 36.10 -0.69
N TYR A 54 1.30 37.23 -0.09
CA TYR A 54 1.96 38.33 -0.79
C TYR A 54 3.45 38.32 -0.43
N ASP A 55 4.28 37.83 -1.35
CA ASP A 55 5.74 37.75 -1.19
C ASP A 55 6.45 38.19 -2.48
N PRO A 56 6.54 39.52 -2.74
CA PRO A 56 7.19 40.06 -3.93
C PRO A 56 8.66 39.62 -4.04
N GLY A 57 9.01 38.96 -5.16
CA GLY A 57 10.34 38.41 -5.37
C GLY A 57 10.59 37.07 -4.67
N LEU A 58 9.54 36.47 -4.08
CA LEU A 58 9.55 35.15 -3.46
C LEU A 58 10.59 35.03 -2.34
N GLN A 59 10.76 36.10 -1.55
CA GLN A 59 11.85 36.26 -0.58
C GLN A 59 11.86 35.15 0.46
N ASN A 60 10.69 34.61 0.80
CA ASN A 60 10.53 33.53 1.76
C ASN A 60 9.57 32.42 1.26
N THR A 61 9.57 32.18 -0.06
CA THR A 61 8.69 31.18 -0.68
C THR A 61 9.51 30.05 -1.30
N ALA A 62 9.33 28.83 -0.79
CA ALA A 62 9.81 27.61 -1.44
C ALA A 62 8.87 27.25 -2.60
N VAL A 63 9.41 27.19 -3.82
CA VAL A 63 8.62 27.02 -5.06
C VAL A 63 8.61 25.58 -5.59
N THR A 64 9.63 24.80 -5.28
CA THR A 64 9.74 23.38 -5.63
C THR A 64 10.57 22.66 -4.58
N GLU A 65 10.34 21.36 -4.44
CA GLU A 65 11.29 20.46 -3.79
C GLU A 65 12.32 20.03 -4.84
N SER A 66 13.58 19.90 -4.45
CA SER A 66 14.66 19.47 -5.34
C SER A 66 15.69 18.63 -4.58
N ALA A 67 16.27 17.64 -5.26
CA ALA A 67 17.32 16.76 -4.73
C ALA A 67 18.69 17.03 -5.36
N ILE A 68 18.85 18.12 -6.13
CA ILE A 68 20.04 18.37 -6.95
C ILE A 68 21.17 18.95 -6.11
N SER A 69 20.87 19.94 -5.27
CA SER A 69 21.86 20.60 -4.43
C SER A 69 21.33 20.98 -3.06
N PHE A 70 22.26 21.12 -2.13
CA PHE A 70 22.00 21.60 -0.78
C PHE A 70 23.09 22.58 -0.37
N SER A 71 22.70 23.70 0.23
CA SER A 71 23.64 24.70 0.75
C SER A 71 23.32 25.03 2.20
N ASP A 72 24.32 24.92 3.09
CA ASP A 72 24.25 25.44 4.45
C ASP A 72 25.27 26.57 4.62
N HIS A 73 24.76 27.79 4.63
CA HIS A 73 25.55 29.00 4.80
C HIS A 73 26.24 29.15 6.17
N GLU A 74 25.66 28.62 7.26
CA GLU A 74 26.27 28.75 8.59
C GLU A 74 27.51 27.86 8.69
N GLN A 75 27.47 26.71 8.01
CA GLN A 75 28.57 25.75 7.95
C GLN A 75 29.48 25.93 6.74
N GLY A 76 29.18 26.88 5.84
CA GLY A 76 29.93 27.06 4.59
C GLY A 76 29.87 25.84 3.67
N LEU A 77 28.77 25.06 3.71
CA LEU A 77 28.63 23.80 3.00
C LEU A 77 27.85 24.01 1.69
N LEU A 78 28.38 23.47 0.58
CA LEU A 78 27.68 23.34 -0.69
C LEU A 78 27.83 21.90 -1.20
N LEU A 79 26.71 21.25 -1.47
CA LEU A 79 26.63 19.86 -1.89
C LEU A 79 25.90 19.74 -3.21
N TYR A 80 26.39 18.87 -4.09
CA TYR A 80 25.71 18.46 -5.31
C TYR A 80 25.46 16.96 -5.29
N ARG A 81 24.18 16.55 -5.30
CA ARG A 81 23.78 15.13 -5.13
C ARG A 81 24.49 14.44 -3.95
N GLY A 82 24.81 15.24 -2.95
CA GLY A 82 25.53 14.83 -1.75
C GLY A 82 27.05 14.71 -1.81
N TYR A 83 27.68 15.18 -2.87
CA TYR A 83 29.13 15.32 -2.93
C TYR A 83 29.55 16.73 -2.54
N THR A 84 30.62 16.84 -1.76
CA THR A 84 31.28 18.13 -1.48
C THR A 84 31.97 18.69 -2.72
N LEU A 85 32.21 20.00 -2.73
CA LEU A 85 33.03 20.65 -3.75
C LEU A 85 34.45 20.08 -3.79
N GLU A 86 35.01 19.71 -2.64
CA GLU A 86 36.35 19.09 -2.54
C GLU A 86 36.40 17.73 -3.25
N GLN A 87 35.37 16.90 -3.10
CA GLN A 87 35.28 15.61 -3.79
C GLN A 87 35.11 15.75 -5.30
N LEU A 88 34.48 16.83 -5.74
CA LEU A 88 34.20 17.11 -7.15
C LEU A 88 35.25 18.04 -7.79
N TRP A 89 36.32 18.37 -7.06
CA TRP A 89 37.28 19.37 -7.50
C TRP A 89 38.02 18.97 -8.78
N GLU A 90 38.28 17.66 -8.95
CA GLU A 90 38.92 17.11 -10.14
C GLU A 90 37.94 16.53 -11.16
N ALA A 91 36.62 16.69 -10.95
CA ALA A 91 35.63 16.17 -11.88
C ALA A 91 35.62 16.97 -13.20
N ASP A 92 35.47 16.24 -14.30
CA ASP A 92 35.28 16.80 -15.65
C ASP A 92 33.82 17.19 -15.91
N PHE A 93 33.57 17.91 -17.02
CA PHE A 93 32.22 18.36 -17.38
C PHE A 93 31.24 17.20 -17.46
N GLU A 94 31.61 16.12 -18.16
CA GLU A 94 30.77 14.95 -18.35
C GLU A 94 30.43 14.28 -17.02
N GLU A 95 31.36 14.25 -16.07
CA GLU A 95 31.16 13.67 -14.75
C GLU A 95 30.18 14.50 -13.92
N MET A 96 30.40 15.82 -13.87
CA MET A 96 29.52 16.78 -13.21
C MET A 96 28.12 16.80 -13.82
N PHE A 97 28.05 16.83 -15.15
CA PHE A 97 26.80 16.85 -15.89
C PHE A 97 26.03 15.55 -15.69
N HIS A 98 26.72 14.40 -15.72
CA HIS A 98 26.10 13.11 -15.46
C HIS A 98 25.54 13.04 -14.03
N LEU A 99 26.34 13.45 -13.05
CA LEU A 99 25.94 13.50 -11.65
C LEU A 99 24.68 14.36 -11.44
N LEU A 100 24.68 15.59 -11.95
CA LEU A 100 23.58 16.52 -11.71
C LEU A 100 22.28 16.06 -12.39
N VAL A 101 22.34 15.67 -13.67
CA VAL A 101 21.15 15.35 -14.48
C VAL A 101 20.57 13.97 -14.15
N TRP A 102 21.42 12.96 -13.96
CA TRP A 102 20.97 11.57 -13.73
C TRP A 102 21.15 11.09 -12.28
N GLY A 103 21.70 11.91 -11.39
CA GLY A 103 21.76 11.64 -9.95
C GLY A 103 22.87 10.69 -9.50
N THR A 104 23.68 10.16 -10.42
CA THR A 104 24.74 9.20 -10.11
C THR A 104 26.07 9.64 -10.73
N PHE A 105 27.17 9.39 -10.02
CA PHE A 105 28.51 9.62 -10.58
C PHE A 105 28.78 8.57 -11.68
N PRO A 106 29.24 8.95 -12.89
CA PRO A 106 29.33 8.01 -13.99
C PRO A 106 30.48 7.02 -13.83
N THR A 107 30.30 5.83 -14.39
CA THR A 107 31.42 4.93 -14.70
C THR A 107 32.26 5.49 -15.86
N THR A 108 33.50 5.03 -16.01
CA THR A 108 34.37 5.43 -17.12
C THR A 108 33.72 5.19 -18.49
N ALA A 109 32.96 4.09 -18.65
CA ALA A 109 32.23 3.80 -19.89
C ALA A 109 31.11 4.83 -20.15
N GLN A 110 30.31 5.14 -19.13
CA GLN A 110 29.23 6.14 -19.23
C GLN A 110 29.77 7.54 -19.52
N ARG A 111 30.89 7.92 -18.89
CA ARG A 111 31.59 9.18 -19.16
C ARG A 111 32.01 9.27 -20.63
N THR A 112 32.69 8.25 -21.15
CA THR A 112 33.16 8.22 -22.54
C THR A 112 31.99 8.23 -23.54
N GLU A 113 30.91 7.50 -23.24
CA GLU A 113 29.70 7.51 -24.06
C GLU A 113 29.05 8.90 -24.09
N LEU A 114 28.95 9.55 -22.93
CA LEU A 114 28.40 10.90 -22.81
C LEU A 114 29.22 11.92 -23.58
N GLN A 115 30.55 11.88 -23.47
CA GLN A 115 31.47 12.68 -24.26
C GLN A 115 31.19 12.51 -25.76
N GLN A 116 31.15 11.27 -26.26
CA GLN A 116 30.92 11.00 -27.67
C GLN A 116 29.55 11.49 -28.15
N LYS A 117 28.49 11.32 -27.35
CA LYS A 117 27.15 11.81 -27.69
C LYS A 117 27.10 13.33 -27.78
N LEU A 118 27.71 14.04 -26.82
CA LEU A 118 27.79 15.50 -26.84
C LEU A 118 28.56 15.98 -28.07
N SER A 119 29.73 15.41 -28.36
CA SER A 119 30.53 15.79 -29.54
C SER A 119 29.80 15.53 -30.87
N ARG A 120 29.06 14.43 -30.99
CA ARG A 120 28.20 14.17 -32.17
C ARG A 120 27.14 15.25 -32.32
N HIS A 121 26.41 15.56 -31.26
CA HIS A 121 25.38 16.59 -31.32
C HIS A 121 25.93 17.99 -31.59
N MET A 122 27.19 18.29 -31.20
CA MET A 122 27.84 19.54 -31.61
C MET A 122 28.10 19.59 -33.12
N GLN A 123 28.47 18.46 -33.74
CA GLN A 123 28.67 18.36 -35.19
C GLN A 123 27.35 18.46 -35.97
N ASP A 124 26.25 18.03 -35.36
CA ASP A 124 24.91 18.04 -35.97
C ASP A 124 24.25 19.43 -35.99
N VAL A 125 24.84 20.46 -35.36
CA VAL A 125 24.25 21.80 -35.32
C VAL A 125 24.15 22.38 -36.74
N PRO A 126 22.93 22.67 -37.25
CA PRO A 126 22.75 23.07 -38.63
C PRO A 126 23.39 24.44 -38.95
N ASN A 127 23.97 24.57 -40.14
CA ASN A 127 24.62 25.80 -40.60
C ASN A 127 23.67 27.04 -40.65
N ILE A 128 22.35 26.83 -40.66
CA ILE A 128 21.40 27.96 -40.57
C ILE A 128 21.52 28.71 -39.24
N VAL A 129 21.90 28.05 -38.15
CA VAL A 129 22.15 28.68 -36.85
C VAL A 129 23.29 29.70 -36.97
N TYR A 130 24.40 29.28 -37.59
CA TYR A 130 25.54 30.15 -37.88
C TYR A 130 25.13 31.35 -38.74
N LYS A 131 24.47 31.10 -39.88
CA LYS A 131 24.01 32.17 -40.79
C LYS A 131 23.07 33.16 -40.10
N THR A 132 22.18 32.67 -39.24
CA THR A 132 21.21 33.51 -38.53
C THR A 132 21.90 34.46 -37.56
N ILE A 133 22.89 33.97 -36.78
CA ILE A 133 23.67 34.81 -35.86
C ILE A 133 24.41 35.91 -36.61
N LEU A 134 25.04 35.57 -37.74
CA LEU A 134 25.80 36.50 -38.58
C LEU A 134 24.93 37.60 -39.23
N GLY A 135 23.61 37.41 -39.28
CA GLY A 135 22.66 38.39 -39.80
C GLY A 135 22.39 39.58 -38.86
N PHE A 136 22.85 39.52 -37.61
CA PHE A 136 22.71 40.59 -36.61
C PHE A 136 23.99 41.42 -36.47
N PRO A 137 23.92 42.67 -35.98
CA PRO A 137 25.12 43.50 -35.80
C PRO A 137 26.14 42.85 -34.87
N LYS A 138 27.43 42.84 -35.26
CA LYS A 138 28.52 42.23 -34.47
C LYS A 138 28.77 42.92 -33.12
N GLU A 139 28.40 44.19 -32.99
CA GLU A 139 28.55 44.99 -31.78
C GLU A 139 27.47 44.66 -30.74
N THR A 140 26.47 43.84 -31.08
CA THR A 140 25.41 43.42 -30.16
C THR A 140 26.00 42.70 -28.94
N SER A 141 25.39 42.91 -27.77
CA SER A 141 25.72 42.15 -26.56
C SER A 141 25.63 40.64 -26.84
N PRO A 142 26.51 39.79 -26.26
CA PRO A 142 26.54 38.36 -26.55
C PRO A 142 25.23 37.62 -26.29
N LEU A 143 24.55 37.86 -25.16
CA LEU A 143 23.39 37.06 -24.76
C LEU A 143 22.19 37.15 -25.73
N PRO A 144 21.83 38.32 -26.29
CA PRO A 144 20.89 38.39 -27.42
C PRO A 144 21.25 37.51 -28.61
N LEU A 145 22.51 37.47 -29.01
CA LEU A 145 22.97 36.61 -30.12
C LEU A 145 22.86 35.11 -29.76
N ILE A 146 23.12 34.76 -28.50
CA ILE A 146 22.90 33.39 -27.99
C ILE A 146 21.42 33.01 -28.10
N MET A 147 20.50 33.88 -27.66
CA MET A 147 19.05 33.63 -27.76
C MET A 147 18.59 33.48 -29.23
N THR A 148 19.14 34.30 -30.13
CA THR A 148 18.91 34.17 -31.57
C THR A 148 19.36 32.80 -32.09
N GLY A 149 20.58 32.37 -31.74
CA GLY A 149 21.10 31.06 -32.14
C GLY A 149 20.23 29.91 -31.62
N LEU A 150 19.80 29.96 -30.35
CA LEU A 150 18.94 28.93 -29.75
C LEU A 150 17.58 28.90 -30.43
N SER A 151 17.00 30.06 -30.74
CA SER A 151 15.71 30.17 -31.45
C SER A 151 15.82 29.61 -32.87
N ALA A 152 16.93 29.89 -33.57
CA ALA A 152 17.20 29.35 -34.89
C ALA A 152 17.34 27.82 -34.86
N TYR A 153 18.02 27.28 -33.84
CA TYR A 153 18.14 25.83 -33.67
C TYR A 153 16.79 25.17 -33.33
N LEU A 154 16.01 25.77 -32.43
CA LEU A 154 14.67 25.27 -32.09
C LEU A 154 13.77 25.18 -33.33
N ALA A 155 13.85 26.16 -34.24
CA ALA A 155 13.14 26.12 -35.52
C ALA A 155 13.54 24.95 -36.42
N CYS A 156 14.72 24.35 -36.22
CA CYS A 156 15.17 23.14 -36.94
C CYS A 156 14.78 21.83 -36.26
N VAL A 157 14.44 21.83 -34.97
CA VAL A 157 14.12 20.63 -34.17
C VAL A 157 12.63 20.62 -33.82
N THR A 158 11.79 20.62 -34.86
CA THR A 158 10.33 20.69 -34.71
C THR A 158 9.73 19.45 -34.04
N ASP A 159 10.40 18.30 -34.16
CA ASP A 159 10.10 17.06 -33.45
C ASP A 159 10.30 17.16 -31.93
N GLY A 160 11.04 18.19 -31.47
CA GLY A 160 11.24 18.50 -30.05
C GLY A 160 10.22 19.48 -29.47
N ILE A 161 9.21 19.94 -30.22
CA ILE A 161 8.24 20.95 -29.73
C ILE A 161 6.96 20.24 -29.25
N PRO A 162 6.62 20.24 -27.94
CA PRO A 162 5.48 19.49 -27.41
C PRO A 162 4.13 19.95 -27.96
N ALA A 163 3.96 21.26 -28.19
CA ALA A 163 2.73 21.80 -28.76
C ALA A 163 2.47 21.37 -30.22
N PHE A 164 3.53 21.04 -30.96
CA PHE A 164 3.43 20.56 -32.35
C PHE A 164 3.26 19.04 -32.42
N ASN A 165 3.76 18.32 -31.42
CA ASN A 165 3.73 16.87 -31.35
C ASN A 165 2.74 16.39 -30.27
N GLU A 166 3.23 15.98 -29.10
CA GLU A 166 2.42 15.56 -27.96
C GLU A 166 2.83 16.32 -26.70
N ALA A 167 1.87 16.94 -26.01
CA ALA A 167 2.11 17.77 -24.83
C ALA A 167 2.86 17.03 -23.70
N SER A 168 2.62 15.72 -23.53
CA SER A 168 3.26 14.90 -22.50
C SER A 168 4.45 14.05 -22.98
N MET A 169 5.05 14.37 -24.13
CA MET A 169 6.05 13.51 -24.78
C MET A 169 7.28 13.23 -23.92
N TYR A 170 7.73 14.22 -23.13
CA TYR A 170 8.93 14.06 -22.29
C TYR A 170 8.62 13.40 -20.93
N GLN A 171 7.39 13.53 -20.43
CA GLN A 171 6.93 12.88 -19.21
C GLN A 171 6.78 11.37 -19.40
N ARG A 172 6.40 10.94 -20.61
CA ARG A 172 6.13 9.53 -20.94
C ARG A 172 7.35 8.79 -21.46
N ASP A 173 8.29 9.50 -22.08
CA ASP A 173 9.48 8.95 -22.72
C ASP A 173 10.73 9.67 -22.17
N ILE A 174 11.34 9.05 -21.16
CA ILE A 174 12.53 9.57 -20.48
C ILE A 174 13.73 9.55 -21.43
N GLU A 175 13.83 8.58 -22.34
CA GLU A 175 14.94 8.51 -23.30
C GLU A 175 14.90 9.72 -24.24
N ARG A 176 13.71 10.08 -24.71
CA ARG A 176 13.51 11.29 -25.50
C ARG A 176 13.81 12.58 -24.74
N ALA A 177 13.47 12.65 -23.45
CA ALA A 177 13.87 13.77 -22.58
C ALA A 177 15.40 13.88 -22.45
N ASP A 178 16.08 12.75 -22.22
CA ASP A 178 17.54 12.69 -22.12
C ASP A 178 18.21 13.10 -23.44
N GLN A 179 17.70 12.63 -24.58
CA GLN A 179 18.23 13.02 -25.90
C GLN A 179 18.12 14.53 -26.17
N ILE A 180 16.97 15.15 -25.87
CA ILE A 180 16.81 16.58 -26.11
C ILE A 180 17.67 17.43 -25.16
N ILE A 181 17.93 16.96 -23.93
CA ILE A 181 18.88 17.59 -23.00
C ILE A 181 20.28 17.61 -23.61
N LEU A 182 20.77 16.47 -24.13
CA LEU A 182 22.09 16.37 -24.75
C LEU A 182 22.21 17.32 -25.96
N LYS A 183 21.19 17.34 -26.83
CA LYS A 183 21.12 18.28 -27.98
C LYS A 183 21.18 19.74 -27.51
N THR A 184 20.43 20.09 -26.47
CA THR A 184 20.38 21.45 -25.92
C THR A 184 21.75 21.91 -25.43
N VAL A 185 22.46 21.06 -24.66
CA VAL A 185 23.79 21.37 -24.11
C VAL A 185 24.86 21.47 -25.19
N ALA A 186 24.87 20.54 -26.15
CA ALA A 186 25.79 20.58 -27.26
C ALA A 186 25.59 21.84 -28.12
N THR A 187 24.33 22.17 -28.43
CA THR A 187 23.98 23.33 -29.27
C THR A 187 24.36 24.64 -28.59
N TYR A 188 24.10 24.78 -27.28
CA TYR A 188 24.52 25.97 -26.53
C TYR A 188 26.04 26.20 -26.63
N GLY A 189 26.83 25.12 -26.51
CA GLY A 189 28.27 25.17 -26.64
C GLY A 189 28.75 25.68 -28.00
N VAL A 190 28.15 25.18 -29.08
CA VAL A 190 28.44 25.62 -30.45
C VAL A 190 28.03 27.08 -30.66
N ILE A 191 26.83 27.46 -30.24
CA ILE A 191 26.34 28.85 -30.34
C ILE A 191 27.23 29.82 -29.58
N PHE A 192 27.67 29.45 -28.36
CA PHE A 192 28.62 30.23 -27.57
C PHE A 192 29.91 30.50 -28.34
N ALA A 193 30.50 29.46 -28.94
CA ALA A 193 31.71 29.59 -29.73
C ALA A 193 31.50 30.48 -30.98
N ILE A 194 30.39 30.28 -31.70
CA ILE A 194 30.03 31.10 -32.87
C ILE A 194 29.91 32.58 -32.48
N VAL A 195 29.18 32.89 -31.41
CA VAL A 195 28.96 34.26 -30.95
C VAL A 195 30.29 34.92 -30.56
N ARG A 196 31.13 34.23 -29.80
CA ARG A 196 32.45 34.77 -29.44
C ARG A 196 33.29 35.06 -30.68
N CYS A 197 33.43 34.08 -31.58
CA CYS A 197 34.23 34.23 -32.78
C CYS A 197 33.70 35.35 -33.69
N TYR A 198 32.40 35.39 -33.93
CA TYR A 198 31.77 36.41 -34.77
C TYR A 198 32.05 37.83 -34.26
N ARG A 199 31.92 38.06 -32.95
CA ARG A 199 32.18 39.37 -32.35
C ARG A 199 33.65 39.80 -32.45
N LEU A 200 34.57 38.84 -32.42
CA LEU A 200 36.01 39.07 -32.58
C LEU A 200 36.48 39.10 -34.04
N GLY A 201 35.58 38.89 -35.02
CA GLY A 201 35.97 38.75 -36.42
C GLY A 201 36.76 37.48 -36.74
N LEU A 202 36.64 36.45 -35.88
CA LEU A 202 37.25 35.14 -36.05
C LEU A 202 36.25 34.15 -36.65
N THR A 203 36.76 33.07 -37.24
CA THR A 203 35.94 31.93 -37.70
C THR A 203 36.03 30.79 -36.67
N PRO A 204 34.89 30.25 -36.20
CA PRO A 204 34.89 29.14 -35.24
C PRO A 204 35.49 27.87 -35.87
N GLU A 205 36.18 27.06 -35.08
CA GLU A 205 36.63 25.73 -35.52
C GLU A 205 35.53 24.69 -35.39
N SER A 206 35.67 23.56 -36.09
CA SER A 206 34.76 22.42 -35.94
C SER A 206 35.05 21.63 -34.66
N PRO A 207 33.99 21.11 -33.98
CA PRO A 207 34.14 20.24 -32.82
C PRO A 207 34.80 18.90 -33.19
N SER A 208 35.61 18.37 -32.27
CA SER A 208 36.31 17.09 -32.36
C SER A 208 35.58 16.00 -31.58
N MET A 209 35.57 14.78 -32.14
CA MET A 209 35.03 13.60 -31.47
C MET A 209 35.89 13.12 -30.30
N ASP A 210 37.19 13.43 -30.33
CA ASP A 210 38.17 12.91 -29.37
C ASP A 210 38.38 13.84 -28.16
N LEU A 211 37.79 15.04 -28.19
CA LEU A 211 37.93 16.03 -27.12
C LEU A 211 36.73 15.98 -26.16
N PRO A 212 36.94 16.20 -24.85
CA PRO A 212 35.86 16.44 -23.91
C PRO A 212 35.15 17.78 -24.19
N TYR A 213 34.03 18.00 -23.52
CA TYR A 213 33.12 19.11 -23.79
C TYR A 213 33.82 20.48 -23.69
N TYR A 214 34.56 20.77 -22.62
CA TYR A 214 35.19 22.08 -22.42
C TYR A 214 36.34 22.34 -23.40
N GLU A 215 37.14 21.33 -23.72
CA GLU A 215 38.20 21.42 -24.72
C GLU A 215 37.62 21.69 -26.11
N ASN A 216 36.47 21.09 -26.42
CA ASN A 216 35.71 21.42 -27.61
C ASN A 216 35.25 22.88 -27.60
N ILE A 217 34.71 23.38 -26.49
CA ILE A 217 34.37 24.81 -26.36
C ILE A 217 35.59 25.70 -26.61
N PHE A 218 36.72 25.41 -25.98
CA PHE A 218 37.95 26.20 -26.12
C PHE A 218 38.45 26.20 -27.56
N LYS A 219 38.47 25.03 -28.21
CA LYS A 219 38.88 24.89 -29.60
C LYS A 219 37.95 25.67 -30.53
N MET A 220 36.65 25.41 -30.46
CA MET A 220 35.65 26.07 -31.32
C MET A 220 35.66 27.60 -31.12
N ALA A 221 35.80 28.05 -29.88
CA ALA A 221 35.80 29.47 -29.52
C ALA A 221 37.15 30.16 -29.75
N ARG A 222 38.16 29.49 -30.32
CA ARG A 222 39.52 30.04 -30.55
C ARG A 222 40.24 30.49 -29.27
N LEU A 223 40.08 29.75 -28.18
CA LEU A 223 40.85 29.89 -26.93
C LEU A 223 42.03 28.90 -26.93
N VAL A 224 42.88 29.04 -27.94
CA VAL A 224 44.04 28.18 -28.20
C VAL A 224 45.30 29.01 -28.26
N ASN A 225 46.45 28.38 -28.07
CA ASN A 225 47.72 29.05 -28.30
C ASN A 225 47.88 29.36 -29.80
N PRO A 226 48.10 30.63 -30.20
CA PRO A 226 48.19 31.01 -31.61
C PRO A 226 49.31 30.32 -32.39
N ALA A 227 50.39 29.88 -31.72
CA ALA A 227 51.54 29.25 -32.36
C ALA A 227 51.33 27.74 -32.58
N THR A 228 50.68 27.04 -31.64
CA THR A 228 50.52 25.57 -31.69
C THR A 228 49.11 25.14 -32.09
N ASN A 229 48.14 26.05 -32.07
CA ASN A 229 46.70 25.78 -32.20
C ASN A 229 46.17 24.75 -31.19
N LEU A 230 46.89 24.53 -30.09
CA LEU A 230 46.50 23.63 -29.01
C LEU A 230 45.86 24.40 -27.86
N VAL A 231 44.89 23.76 -27.21
CA VAL A 231 44.26 24.27 -25.99
C VAL A 231 45.25 24.20 -24.83
N ASP A 232 45.30 25.24 -24.01
CA ASP A 232 46.13 25.27 -22.80
C ASP A 232 45.49 24.44 -21.68
N PRO A 233 46.11 23.32 -21.24
CA PRO A 233 45.53 22.46 -20.20
C PRO A 233 45.34 23.16 -18.86
N GLY A 234 46.21 24.12 -18.51
CA GLY A 234 46.11 24.89 -17.27
C GLY A 234 44.88 25.78 -17.27
N LYS A 235 44.60 26.44 -18.40
CA LYS A 235 43.39 27.27 -18.57
C LYS A 235 42.11 26.46 -18.56
N VAL A 236 42.10 25.28 -19.20
CA VAL A 236 40.95 24.36 -19.16
C VAL A 236 40.73 23.86 -17.74
N SER A 237 41.78 23.49 -17.01
CA SER A 237 41.68 23.10 -15.61
C SER A 237 41.08 24.21 -14.73
N CYS A 238 41.47 25.48 -14.95
CA CYS A 238 40.87 26.61 -14.25
C CYS A 238 39.38 26.79 -14.59
N PHE A 239 39.02 26.68 -15.87
CA PHE A 239 37.63 26.77 -16.33
C PHE A 239 36.78 25.65 -15.74
N ARG A 240 37.28 24.41 -15.76
CA ARG A 240 36.63 23.22 -15.21
C ARG A 240 36.38 23.35 -13.71
N ARG A 241 37.39 23.72 -12.92
CA ARG A 241 37.25 23.93 -11.47
C ARG A 241 36.26 25.05 -11.13
N PHE A 242 36.28 26.16 -11.88
CA PHE A 242 35.26 27.19 -11.75
C PHE A 242 33.87 26.66 -12.16
N GLY A 243 33.83 25.78 -13.15
CA GLY A 243 32.65 25.04 -13.57
C GLY A 243 32.00 24.26 -12.44
N THR A 244 32.76 23.53 -11.63
CA THR A 244 32.26 22.87 -10.42
C THR A 244 31.58 23.88 -9.48
N LEU A 245 32.19 25.04 -9.24
CA LEU A 245 31.64 26.07 -8.35
C LEU A 245 30.38 26.78 -8.89
N ASN A 246 30.19 26.76 -10.22
CA ASN A 246 29.11 27.48 -10.90
C ASN A 246 28.06 26.56 -11.53
N ALA A 247 28.23 25.24 -11.45
CA ALA A 247 27.39 24.25 -12.11
C ALA A 247 25.91 24.39 -11.72
N GLU A 248 25.66 24.64 -10.43
CA GLU A 248 24.32 24.71 -9.86
C GLU A 248 24.33 25.67 -8.65
N HIS A 249 23.23 26.40 -8.40
CA HIS A 249 23.11 27.21 -7.18
C HIS A 249 21.67 27.35 -6.66
N GLY A 250 21.00 26.23 -6.42
CA GLY A 250 19.61 26.09 -6.02
C GLY A 250 18.64 26.81 -6.96
N MET A 251 17.61 27.42 -6.37
CA MET A 251 16.58 28.20 -7.07
C MET A 251 17.06 29.61 -7.49
N ALA A 252 18.25 29.70 -8.08
CA ALA A 252 18.72 30.92 -8.73
C ALA A 252 17.75 31.36 -9.84
N LEU A 253 17.74 32.65 -10.18
CA LEU A 253 16.75 33.22 -11.12
C LEU A 253 16.74 32.51 -12.48
N SER A 254 17.90 32.11 -13.00
CA SER A 254 18.00 31.31 -14.23
C SER A 254 17.25 29.98 -14.15
N VAL A 255 17.48 29.19 -13.10
CA VAL A 255 16.77 27.92 -12.84
C VAL A 255 15.29 28.16 -12.60
N PHE A 256 14.92 29.16 -11.81
CA PHE A 256 13.53 29.50 -11.56
C PHE A 256 12.80 29.88 -12.86
N SER A 257 13.42 30.69 -13.73
CA SER A 257 12.86 31.06 -15.04
C SER A 257 12.65 29.83 -15.92
N THR A 258 13.62 28.90 -15.93
CA THR A 258 13.49 27.60 -16.61
C THR A 258 12.26 26.84 -16.12
N LEU A 259 12.08 26.70 -14.80
CA LEU A 259 10.95 25.93 -14.24
C LEU A 259 9.60 26.60 -14.48
N VAL A 260 9.54 27.94 -14.45
CA VAL A 260 8.33 28.68 -14.81
C VAL A 260 7.95 28.40 -16.26
N THR A 261 8.92 28.44 -17.19
CA THR A 261 8.67 28.10 -18.60
C THR A 261 8.34 26.62 -18.78
N ALA A 262 9.01 25.71 -18.06
CA ALA A 262 8.74 24.28 -18.12
C ALA A 262 7.34 23.91 -17.61
N SER A 263 6.72 24.74 -16.76
CA SER A 263 5.37 24.49 -16.22
C SER A 263 4.26 24.45 -17.27
N SER A 264 4.50 24.99 -18.49
CA SER A 264 3.65 24.82 -19.66
C SER A 264 4.00 23.59 -20.51
N LEU A 265 4.77 22.65 -19.95
CA LEU A 265 5.29 21.43 -20.62
C LEU A 265 6.22 21.76 -21.80
N THR A 266 6.95 22.87 -21.71
CA THR A 266 7.80 23.38 -22.79
C THR A 266 9.16 22.65 -22.87
N ASP A 267 9.71 22.56 -24.08
CA ASP A 267 11.00 21.92 -24.38
C ASP A 267 12.19 22.61 -23.69
N PRO A 268 13.33 21.91 -23.47
CA PRO A 268 14.45 22.46 -22.72
C PRO A 268 15.20 23.58 -23.46
N ILE A 269 15.10 23.68 -24.80
CA ILE A 269 15.75 24.75 -25.57
C ILE A 269 15.02 26.07 -25.32
N SER A 270 13.69 26.05 -25.41
CA SER A 270 12.82 27.18 -25.03
C SER A 270 12.99 27.58 -23.57
N CYS A 271 13.11 26.59 -22.66
CA CYS A 271 13.39 26.87 -21.25
C CYS A 271 14.78 27.50 -21.05
N LEU A 272 15.79 27.08 -21.82
CA LEU A 272 17.13 27.68 -21.80
C LEU A 272 17.11 29.11 -22.34
N ILE A 273 16.32 29.43 -23.37
CA ILE A 273 16.15 30.81 -23.86
C ILE A 273 15.63 31.71 -22.72
N SER A 274 14.63 31.25 -21.97
CA SER A 274 14.11 31.94 -20.79
C SER A 274 15.19 32.13 -19.71
N ALA A 275 16.00 31.11 -19.45
CA ALA A 275 17.12 31.18 -18.51
C ALA A 275 18.20 32.18 -18.94
N VAL A 276 18.53 32.23 -20.23
CA VAL A 276 19.49 33.19 -20.81
C VAL A 276 18.98 34.62 -20.68
N ALA A 277 17.70 34.85 -20.97
CA ALA A 277 17.06 36.16 -20.79
C ALA A 277 17.11 36.60 -19.31
N ALA A 278 16.82 35.69 -18.37
CA ALA A 278 16.89 35.94 -16.94
C ALA A 278 18.33 36.21 -16.45
N ALA A 279 19.32 35.51 -17.01
CA ALA A 279 20.73 35.70 -16.68
C ALA A 279 21.28 37.07 -17.11
N HIS A 280 20.75 37.66 -18.19
CA HIS A 280 21.17 38.96 -18.70
C HIS A 280 20.93 40.12 -17.73
N GLY A 281 20.02 39.97 -16.75
CA GLY A 281 19.70 41.03 -15.80
C GLY A 281 20.90 41.43 -14.90
N PRO A 282 21.05 42.73 -14.57
CA PRO A 282 22.20 43.23 -13.79
C PRO A 282 22.22 42.79 -12.32
N LEU A 283 21.14 42.16 -11.84
CA LEU A 283 21.06 41.57 -10.49
C LEU A 283 21.24 40.04 -10.51
N HIS A 284 21.62 39.48 -11.65
CA HIS A 284 22.03 38.09 -11.81
C HIS A 284 23.39 38.03 -12.52
N PHE A 285 23.56 37.29 -13.63
CA PHE A 285 24.88 37.23 -14.29
C PHE A 285 25.31 38.57 -14.90
N GLY A 286 24.40 39.47 -15.27
CA GLY A 286 24.76 40.84 -15.67
C GLY A 286 25.41 41.68 -14.56
N ALA A 287 25.41 41.19 -13.31
CA ALA A 287 26.16 41.83 -12.22
C ALA A 287 27.67 41.82 -12.47
N THR A 288 28.18 40.83 -13.23
CA THR A 288 29.60 40.72 -13.56
C THR A 288 30.08 41.87 -14.43
N GLU A 289 29.34 42.17 -15.51
CA GLU A 289 29.61 43.30 -16.40
C GLU A 289 29.47 44.63 -15.65
N SER A 290 28.44 44.75 -14.80
CA SER A 290 28.22 45.93 -13.96
C SER A 290 29.37 46.15 -12.95
N ALA A 291 29.87 45.07 -12.34
CA ALA A 291 31.02 45.11 -11.45
C ALA A 291 32.29 45.54 -12.20
N GLN A 292 32.58 44.97 -13.37
CA GLN A 292 33.75 45.36 -14.16
C GLN A 292 33.70 46.81 -14.62
N ARG A 293 32.55 47.31 -15.07
CA ARG A 293 32.37 48.74 -15.38
C ARG A 293 32.67 49.62 -14.16
N THR A 294 32.18 49.23 -12.98
CA THR A 294 32.43 49.97 -11.73
C THR A 294 33.92 49.97 -11.34
N LEU A 295 34.61 48.85 -11.53
CA LEU A 295 36.05 48.76 -11.29
C LEU A 295 36.84 49.63 -12.27
N HIS A 296 36.45 49.64 -13.56
CA HIS A 296 37.03 50.55 -14.56
C HIS A 296 36.82 52.03 -14.22
N GLU A 297 35.61 52.42 -13.79
CA GLU A 297 35.32 53.78 -13.34
C GLU A 297 36.13 54.18 -12.10
N THR A 298 36.42 53.23 -11.21
CA THR A 298 37.24 53.46 -10.01
C THR A 298 38.70 53.74 -10.38
N GLY A 299 39.20 53.12 -11.44
CA GLY A 299 40.50 53.42 -12.05
C GLY A 299 41.70 52.83 -11.31
N GLU A 300 42.02 53.33 -10.11
CA GLU A 300 43.20 52.93 -9.34
C GLU A 300 42.87 52.58 -7.87
N PRO A 301 43.64 51.69 -7.21
CA PRO A 301 43.42 51.32 -5.81
C PRO A 301 43.34 52.51 -4.83
N LYS A 302 44.02 53.63 -5.12
CA LYS A 302 43.98 54.84 -4.29
C LYS A 302 42.60 55.52 -4.23
N ASN A 303 41.73 55.27 -5.22
CA ASN A 303 40.39 55.86 -5.30
C ASN A 303 39.34 55.05 -4.53
N VAL A 304 39.68 53.85 -4.06
CA VAL A 304 38.76 52.94 -3.35
C VAL A 304 38.09 53.59 -2.13
N PRO A 305 38.77 54.37 -1.26
CA PRO A 305 38.10 55.01 -0.14
C PRO A 305 36.93 55.92 -0.55
N ALA A 306 37.09 56.71 -1.61
CA ALA A 306 36.03 57.59 -2.12
C ALA A 306 34.86 56.77 -2.67
N PHE A 307 35.15 55.69 -3.40
CA PHE A 307 34.14 54.77 -3.91
C PHE A 307 33.33 54.10 -2.77
N ILE A 308 33.99 53.69 -1.69
CA ILE A 308 33.31 53.12 -0.51
C ILE A 308 32.35 54.14 0.13
N GLU A 309 32.72 55.43 0.24
CA GLU A 309 31.81 56.47 0.72
C GLU A 309 30.59 56.66 -0.20
N GLU A 310 30.76 56.60 -1.52
CA GLU A 310 29.64 56.67 -2.47
C GLU A 310 28.68 55.49 -2.32
N VAL A 311 29.19 54.29 -2.03
CA VAL A 311 28.39 53.10 -1.74
C VAL A 311 27.60 53.29 -0.45
N LYS A 312 28.24 53.78 0.62
CA LYS A 312 27.58 54.07 1.91
C LYS A 312 26.50 55.14 1.80
N ALA A 313 26.71 56.14 0.93
CA ALA A 313 25.73 57.18 0.63
C ALA A 313 24.60 56.72 -0.31
N GLY A 314 24.62 55.47 -0.79
CA GLY A 314 23.61 54.92 -1.70
C GLY A 314 23.69 55.46 -3.13
N LYS A 315 24.77 56.17 -3.49
CA LYS A 315 24.97 56.73 -4.85
C LYS A 315 25.40 55.65 -5.84
N LYS A 316 26.20 54.68 -5.38
CA LYS A 316 26.62 53.50 -6.14
C LYS A 316 26.28 52.22 -5.40
N LYS A 317 26.15 51.12 -6.15
CA LYS A 317 26.04 49.76 -5.58
C LYS A 317 27.37 49.05 -5.71
N LEU A 318 27.78 48.34 -4.66
CA LEU A 318 28.90 47.43 -4.72
C LEU A 318 28.43 46.07 -5.22
N PHE A 319 28.55 45.84 -6.54
CA PHE A 319 28.25 44.54 -7.14
C PHE A 319 29.25 43.48 -6.66
N GLY A 320 28.77 42.25 -6.45
CA GLY A 320 29.58 41.16 -5.89
C GLY A 320 29.66 41.14 -4.35
N TYR A 321 28.96 42.05 -3.65
CA TYR A 321 28.88 42.05 -2.18
C TYR A 321 27.48 41.74 -1.68
N GLY A 322 27.42 40.92 -0.64
CA GLY A 322 26.18 40.38 -0.08
C GLY A 322 25.60 39.27 -0.95
N HIS A 323 24.81 38.41 -0.31
CA HIS A 323 24.14 37.30 -0.98
C HIS A 323 22.75 37.08 -0.40
N ARG A 324 21.81 36.61 -1.23
CA ARG A 324 20.43 36.31 -0.79
C ARG A 324 20.41 35.18 0.24
N THR A 325 21.21 34.15 -0.01
CA THR A 325 21.27 32.92 0.79
C THR A 325 22.41 32.93 1.82
N TYR A 326 23.54 33.56 1.52
CA TYR A 326 24.71 33.55 2.40
C TYR A 326 24.70 34.82 3.24
N LYS A 327 24.63 34.66 4.56
CA LYS A 327 24.77 35.75 5.54
C LYS A 327 26.21 35.90 6.05
N GLY A 328 27.05 34.89 5.83
CA GLY A 328 28.50 34.92 6.02
C GLY A 328 29.26 34.94 4.69
N MET A 329 30.55 34.59 4.73
CA MET A 329 31.37 34.46 3.53
C MET A 329 30.84 33.33 2.62
N ASP A 330 30.73 33.60 1.33
CA ASP A 330 30.33 32.60 0.34
C ASP A 330 31.42 31.50 0.26
N PRO A 331 31.06 30.22 0.43
CA PRO A 331 32.03 29.12 0.51
C PRO A 331 32.84 28.93 -0.79
N ARG A 332 32.39 29.52 -1.90
CA ARG A 332 33.07 29.43 -3.19
C ARG A 332 34.20 30.46 -3.35
N VAL A 333 34.24 31.52 -2.53
CA VAL A 333 35.22 32.60 -2.65
C VAL A 333 36.65 32.10 -2.47
N GLY A 334 36.91 31.31 -1.41
CA GLY A 334 38.23 30.73 -1.16
C GLY A 334 38.72 29.83 -2.32
N PRO A 335 37.92 28.86 -2.78
CA PRO A 335 38.23 28.07 -3.97
C PRO A 335 38.50 28.91 -5.24
N ILE A 336 37.72 29.98 -5.49
CA ILE A 336 37.96 30.89 -6.64
C ILE A 336 39.31 31.59 -6.51
N GLN A 337 39.64 32.11 -5.34
CA GLN A 337 40.95 32.72 -5.08
C GLN A 337 42.09 31.72 -5.29
N SER A 338 41.88 30.44 -4.97
CA SER A 338 42.85 29.38 -5.29
C SER A 338 43.06 29.21 -6.79
N ILE A 339 42.00 29.27 -7.60
CA ILE A 339 42.10 29.19 -9.07
C ILE A 339 42.89 30.39 -9.62
N LEU A 340 42.67 31.60 -9.07
CA LEU A 340 43.36 32.81 -9.51
C LEU A 340 44.88 32.74 -9.32
N LYS A 341 45.38 31.99 -8.34
CA LYS A 341 46.83 31.78 -8.13
C LYS A 341 47.50 31.07 -9.31
N ASP A 342 46.76 30.20 -10.00
CA ASP A 342 47.23 29.47 -11.18
C ASP A 342 47.24 30.36 -12.45
N LEU A 343 46.60 31.54 -12.39
CA LEU A 343 46.47 32.51 -13.48
C LEU A 343 47.34 33.77 -13.28
N THR A 344 48.31 33.72 -12.35
CA THR A 344 49.17 34.86 -11.98
C THR A 344 50.10 35.36 -13.09
N HIS A 345 50.27 34.58 -14.15
CA HIS A 345 51.06 34.95 -15.33
C HIS A 345 50.36 35.97 -16.24
N VAL A 346 49.08 36.26 -16.01
CA VAL A 346 48.30 37.28 -16.73
C VAL A 346 48.17 38.53 -15.85
N ASP A 347 48.60 39.69 -16.35
CA ASP A 347 48.44 40.95 -15.62
C ASP A 347 46.96 41.36 -15.57
N GLN A 348 46.40 41.45 -14.37
CA GLN A 348 45.00 41.78 -14.12
C GLN A 348 44.89 43.03 -13.22
N PRO A 349 45.00 44.26 -13.77
CA PRO A 349 45.02 45.49 -12.97
C PRO A 349 43.73 45.73 -12.17
N LEU A 350 42.57 45.30 -12.69
CA LEU A 350 41.29 45.41 -12.00
C LEU A 350 41.19 44.49 -10.76
N LEU A 351 41.93 43.37 -10.74
CA LEU A 351 41.98 42.48 -9.57
C LEU A 351 42.60 43.21 -8.37
N LYS A 352 43.64 44.02 -8.60
CA LYS A 352 44.27 44.85 -7.54
C LYS A 352 43.29 45.87 -6.93
N ILE A 353 42.37 46.40 -7.74
CA ILE A 353 41.31 47.29 -7.26
C ILE A 353 40.30 46.50 -6.42
N ALA A 354 39.89 45.31 -6.88
CA ALA A 354 38.97 44.45 -6.15
C ALA A 354 39.55 44.00 -4.78
N GLU A 355 40.84 43.62 -4.73
CA GLU A 355 41.54 43.30 -3.48
C GLU A 355 41.61 44.51 -2.52
N ALA A 356 41.83 45.72 -3.06
CA ALA A 356 41.81 46.94 -2.28
C ALA A 356 40.40 47.26 -1.74
N ILE A 357 39.35 47.03 -2.52
CA ILE A 357 37.95 47.14 -2.10
C ILE A 357 37.65 46.15 -0.98
N GLU A 358 38.05 44.89 -1.10
CA GLU A 358 37.85 43.89 -0.05
C GLU A 358 38.55 44.28 1.26
N LYS A 359 39.82 44.69 1.17
CA LYS A 359 40.58 45.12 2.34
C LYS A 359 39.96 46.32 3.04
N ALA A 360 39.34 47.23 2.29
CA ALA A 360 38.62 48.38 2.84
C ALA A 360 37.28 47.97 3.47
N ALA A 361 36.46 47.20 2.74
CA ALA A 361 35.14 46.76 3.18
C ALA A 361 35.20 45.85 4.42
N GLN A 362 36.20 44.97 4.52
CA GLN A 362 36.37 44.06 5.66
C GLN A 362 36.62 44.78 7.00
N LYS A 363 37.06 46.04 6.96
CA LYS A 363 37.34 46.86 8.16
C LYS A 363 36.29 47.93 8.42
N ASP A 364 35.34 48.11 7.52
CA ASP A 364 34.35 49.19 7.60
C ASP A 364 33.05 48.69 8.28
N GLU A 365 32.63 49.42 9.33
CA GLU A 365 31.47 49.09 10.16
C GLU A 365 30.18 48.98 9.34
N TYR A 366 30.04 49.75 8.25
CA TYR A 366 28.86 49.70 7.39
C TYR A 366 28.63 48.32 6.79
N PHE A 367 29.70 47.65 6.34
CA PHE A 367 29.64 46.33 5.71
C PHE A 367 29.52 45.21 6.75
N LEU A 368 30.30 45.29 7.84
CA LEU A 368 30.29 44.30 8.91
C LEU A 368 28.93 44.23 9.61
N SER A 369 28.36 45.38 9.98
CA SER A 369 27.04 45.44 10.67
C SER A 369 25.88 44.92 9.81
N ARG A 370 26.04 44.91 8.47
CA ARG A 370 25.04 44.44 7.51
C ARG A 370 25.32 43.03 7.00
N GLY A 371 26.40 42.38 7.44
CA GLY A 371 26.81 41.06 6.95
C GLY A 371 27.11 41.05 5.44
N LEU A 372 27.68 42.14 4.91
CA LEU A 372 28.01 42.27 3.49
C LEU A 372 29.44 41.74 3.24
N TYR A 373 29.52 40.52 2.74
CA TYR A 373 30.77 39.84 2.37
C TYR A 373 30.89 39.70 0.84
N PRO A 374 32.11 39.55 0.29
CA PRO A 374 32.27 39.19 -1.10
C PRO A 374 31.58 37.84 -1.39
N ASN A 375 30.92 37.77 -2.54
CA ASN A 375 30.34 36.54 -3.08
C ASN A 375 31.18 36.02 -4.25
N ALA A 376 30.82 34.85 -4.78
CA ALA A 376 31.55 34.22 -5.89
C ALA A 376 31.72 35.12 -7.13
N ASP A 377 30.75 35.99 -7.43
CA ASP A 377 30.79 36.84 -8.63
C ASP A 377 31.85 37.95 -8.51
N PHE A 378 32.20 38.36 -7.28
CA PHE A 378 33.20 39.40 -7.03
C PHE A 378 34.58 39.02 -7.58
N TYR A 379 35.00 37.77 -7.32
CA TYR A 379 36.29 37.26 -7.79
C TYR A 379 36.18 36.42 -9.07
N GLY A 380 35.02 35.82 -9.35
CA GLY A 380 34.86 34.86 -10.43
C GLY A 380 35.16 35.42 -11.82
N ASN A 381 34.85 36.70 -12.06
CA ASN A 381 35.19 37.37 -13.32
C ASN A 381 36.67 37.32 -13.67
N PHE A 382 37.55 37.43 -12.67
CA PHE A 382 38.98 37.44 -12.89
C PHE A 382 39.53 36.08 -13.33
N VAL A 383 38.78 35.00 -13.05
CA VAL A 383 39.10 33.66 -13.56
C VAL A 383 38.88 33.65 -15.07
N PHE A 384 37.75 34.16 -15.54
CA PHE A 384 37.44 34.22 -16.98
C PHE A 384 38.38 35.17 -17.73
N THR A 385 38.64 36.37 -17.22
CA THR A 385 39.61 37.29 -17.87
C THR A 385 41.03 36.73 -17.85
N GLY A 386 41.44 36.04 -16.78
CA GLY A 386 42.74 35.35 -16.72
C GLY A 386 42.85 34.20 -17.72
N ILE A 387 41.75 33.50 -18.03
CA ILE A 387 41.71 32.49 -19.09
C ILE A 387 41.81 33.15 -20.48
N GLY A 388 41.23 34.35 -20.65
CA GLY A 388 41.27 35.13 -21.88
C GLY A 388 39.89 35.42 -22.49
N PHE A 389 38.82 35.31 -21.70
CA PHE A 389 37.48 35.75 -22.12
C PHE A 389 37.35 37.26 -22.01
N GLU A 390 36.63 37.86 -22.96
CA GLU A 390 36.26 39.27 -22.94
C GLU A 390 35.20 39.53 -21.85
N PRO A 391 35.30 40.65 -21.10
CA PRO A 391 34.31 41.08 -20.10
C PRO A 391 32.84 40.80 -20.40
N ASP A 392 32.39 41.17 -21.60
CA ASP A 392 30.99 41.15 -21.99
C ASP A 392 30.46 39.75 -22.35
N ILE A 393 31.35 38.77 -22.61
CA ILE A 393 30.97 37.38 -22.90
C ILE A 393 31.02 36.48 -21.67
N ILE A 394 31.55 36.97 -20.54
CA ILE A 394 31.63 36.23 -19.28
C ILE A 394 30.25 35.71 -18.83
N PRO A 395 29.15 36.49 -18.86
CA PRO A 395 27.82 35.96 -18.53
C PRO A 395 27.43 34.72 -19.36
N ALA A 396 27.79 34.71 -20.65
CA ALA A 396 27.52 33.57 -21.54
C ALA A 396 28.45 32.38 -21.23
N ALA A 397 29.71 32.65 -20.86
CA ALA A 397 30.66 31.61 -20.44
C ALA A 397 30.25 30.98 -19.10
N MET A 398 29.75 31.76 -18.14
CA MET A 398 29.17 31.25 -16.90
C MET A 398 27.98 30.34 -17.16
N LEU A 399 27.15 30.66 -18.17
CA LEU A 399 26.03 29.81 -18.58
C LEU A 399 26.49 28.47 -19.18
N VAL A 400 27.69 28.38 -19.78
CA VAL A 400 28.28 27.08 -20.20
C VAL A 400 28.40 26.12 -19.01
N HIS A 401 28.66 26.65 -17.81
CA HIS A 401 28.67 25.84 -16.58
C HIS A 401 27.24 25.66 -16.03
N ARG A 402 26.47 26.74 -15.93
CA ARG A 402 25.15 26.74 -15.28
C ARG A 402 24.12 25.88 -16.02
N ILE A 403 24.35 25.60 -17.30
CA ILE A 403 23.49 24.72 -18.09
C ILE A 403 23.34 23.33 -17.47
N MET A 404 24.35 22.84 -16.74
CA MET A 404 24.29 21.54 -16.04
C MET A 404 23.13 21.54 -15.03
N GLY A 405 23.10 22.54 -14.14
CA GLY A 405 22.01 22.72 -13.18
C GLY A 405 20.66 23.00 -13.84
N ILE A 406 20.62 23.86 -14.88
CA ILE A 406 19.38 24.19 -15.60
C ILE A 406 18.74 22.92 -16.20
N MET A 407 19.52 22.07 -16.86
CA MET A 407 19.02 20.81 -17.43
C MET A 407 18.64 19.79 -16.36
N ALA A 408 19.40 19.72 -15.26
CA ALA A 408 19.07 18.84 -14.13
C ALA A 408 17.71 19.18 -13.52
N HIS A 409 17.46 20.47 -13.26
CA HIS A 409 16.19 20.96 -12.71
C HIS A 409 15.03 20.77 -13.70
N TRP A 410 15.25 21.05 -14.99
CA TRP A 410 14.23 20.80 -16.02
C TRP A 410 13.84 19.32 -16.08
N ARG A 411 14.82 18.42 -16.01
CA ARG A 411 14.59 16.98 -16.00
C ARG A 411 13.86 16.52 -14.74
N GLU A 412 14.28 16.97 -13.55
CA GLU A 412 13.64 16.66 -12.27
C GLU A 412 12.17 17.11 -12.25
N TYR A 413 11.87 18.26 -12.86
CA TYR A 413 10.51 18.78 -12.99
C TYR A 413 9.65 17.99 -14.00
N THR A 414 10.24 17.59 -15.13
CA THR A 414 9.52 16.99 -16.27
C THR A 414 9.31 15.48 -16.10
N ALA A 415 10.31 14.78 -15.60
CA ALA A 415 10.27 13.34 -15.37
C ALA A 415 10.89 13.07 -13.98
N PRO A 416 10.14 13.37 -12.89
CA PRO A 416 10.64 13.12 -11.55
C PRO A 416 11.03 11.65 -11.44
N LEU A 417 12.23 11.37 -10.92
CA LEU A 417 12.73 10.02 -10.72
C LEU A 417 11.69 9.24 -9.90
N HIS A 418 10.92 8.37 -10.58
CA HIS A 418 9.80 7.67 -9.97
C HIS A 418 10.30 6.83 -8.78
N GLY A 419 9.93 7.21 -7.56
CA GLY A 419 10.19 6.45 -6.34
C GLY A 419 11.27 7.01 -5.41
N GLU A 420 11.93 8.10 -5.77
CA GLU A 420 12.81 8.85 -4.86
C GLU A 420 12.11 10.16 -4.49
N GLU A 421 11.51 10.22 -3.29
CA GLU A 421 11.37 11.54 -2.63
C GLU A 421 12.77 12.16 -2.59
N ALA A 422 12.87 13.46 -2.85
CA ALA A 422 14.12 14.20 -2.73
C ALA A 422 14.72 13.97 -1.34
N ASN A 423 15.58 12.97 -1.21
CA ASN A 423 16.20 12.61 0.04
C ASN A 423 17.53 13.35 0.04
N ASP A 424 17.74 14.17 1.08
CA ASP A 424 19.04 14.71 1.47
C ASP A 424 19.98 13.56 1.93
N THR A 425 19.98 12.41 1.24
CA THR A 425 20.86 11.26 1.48
C THR A 425 22.23 11.56 0.88
N THR A 426 22.85 12.59 1.44
CA THR A 426 24.24 12.92 1.28
C THR A 426 25.03 12.21 2.39
N PRO A 427 26.14 11.49 2.10
CA PRO A 427 27.05 10.97 3.13
C PRO A 427 27.58 12.03 4.11
N LEU A 428 27.55 13.32 3.75
CA LEU A 428 27.96 14.44 4.60
C LEU A 428 26.81 15.08 5.41
N LEU A 429 25.55 14.74 5.11
CA LEU A 429 24.39 15.03 5.98
C LEU A 429 23.99 13.79 6.78
N GLN A 430 24.72 12.69 6.63
CA GLN A 430 24.75 11.65 7.64
C GLN A 430 25.46 12.23 8.87
N THR A 431 24.72 12.38 9.96
CA THR A 431 25.22 11.76 11.20
C THR A 431 25.58 10.33 10.78
N GLY A 432 26.88 9.99 10.76
CA GLY A 432 27.44 8.81 10.09
C GLY A 432 26.66 7.52 10.36
N PRO A 433 26.97 6.39 9.70
CA PRO A 433 26.34 5.12 10.03
C PRO A 433 26.47 4.96 11.54
N THR A 434 25.34 5.10 12.24
CA THR A 434 25.32 4.73 13.62
C THR A 434 25.61 3.25 13.53
N ASP A 435 26.80 2.86 13.98
CA ASP A 435 27.10 1.52 14.50
C ASP A 435 26.13 1.14 15.65
N GLU A 436 25.02 1.87 15.81
CA GLU A 436 23.91 1.49 16.63
C GLU A 436 23.20 0.29 15.99
N PRO A 437 23.24 -0.87 16.67
CA PRO A 437 22.50 -2.02 16.21
C PRO A 437 21.01 -1.67 16.08
N SER A 438 20.37 -2.28 15.08
CA SER A 438 18.93 -2.12 14.79
C SER A 438 18.02 -2.38 15.99
N SER A 439 18.53 -3.12 16.99
CA SER A 439 17.95 -3.32 18.30
C SER A 439 19.05 -3.67 19.31
N VAL A 440 18.96 -3.10 20.53
CA VAL A 440 19.87 -3.40 21.66
C VAL A 440 19.58 -4.78 22.29
N PHE A 441 18.45 -5.42 21.95
CA PHE A 441 18.08 -6.72 22.51
C PHE A 441 18.97 -7.86 22.00
N THR A 442 19.38 -8.74 22.92
CA THR A 442 20.11 -9.97 22.56
C THR A 442 19.24 -10.92 21.74
N PRO A 443 19.81 -11.86 20.98
CA PRO A 443 19.02 -12.83 20.21
C PRO A 443 18.02 -13.62 21.06
N MET A 444 18.38 -13.97 22.30
CA MET A 444 17.46 -14.68 23.22
C MET A 444 16.32 -13.76 23.69
N GLN A 445 16.61 -12.49 23.97
CA GLN A 445 15.58 -11.50 24.31
C GLN A 445 14.63 -11.25 23.14
N LYS A 446 15.14 -11.07 21.91
CA LYS A 446 14.34 -10.95 20.68
C LYS A 446 13.39 -12.13 20.53
N ARG A 447 13.90 -13.37 20.66
CA ARG A 447 13.10 -14.60 20.59
C ARG A 447 12.02 -14.65 21.67
N LEU A 448 12.34 -14.30 22.91
CA LEU A 448 11.39 -14.32 24.02
C LEU A 448 10.28 -13.28 23.83
N ILE A 449 10.62 -12.06 23.43
CA ILE A 449 9.64 -10.99 23.13
C ILE A 449 8.69 -11.42 22.01
N ILE A 450 9.22 -12.01 20.94
CA ILE A 450 8.42 -12.49 19.80
C ILE A 450 7.56 -13.66 20.20
N LEU A 451 8.07 -14.59 21.00
CA LEU A 451 7.30 -15.71 21.52
C LEU A 451 6.15 -15.22 22.41
N THR A 452 6.39 -14.25 23.30
CA THR A 452 5.32 -13.64 24.10
C THR A 452 4.29 -12.95 23.22
N ALA A 453 4.70 -12.19 22.21
CA ALA A 453 3.80 -11.55 21.27
C ALA A 453 2.98 -12.57 20.44
N ALA A 454 3.59 -13.69 20.03
CA ALA A 454 2.93 -14.78 19.33
C ALA A 454 1.92 -15.52 20.23
N LEU A 455 2.27 -15.78 21.49
CA LEU A 455 1.34 -16.35 22.47
C LEU A 455 0.17 -15.39 22.74
N ALA A 456 0.44 -14.09 22.84
CA ALA A 456 -0.60 -13.08 23.02
C ALA A 456 -1.57 -13.03 21.82
N SER A 457 -1.06 -13.12 20.59
CA SER A 457 -1.90 -13.13 19.39
C SER A 457 -2.73 -14.41 19.26
N SER A 458 -2.27 -15.53 19.83
CA SER A 458 -2.95 -16.83 19.75
C SER A 458 -4.34 -16.86 20.41
N PHE A 459 -4.58 -16.04 21.44
CA PHE A 459 -5.88 -15.96 22.12
C PHE A 459 -7.02 -15.53 21.19
N SER A 460 -6.74 -14.69 20.19
CA SER A 460 -7.76 -14.22 19.25
C SER A 460 -8.35 -15.36 18.41
N PRO A 461 -7.57 -16.11 17.62
CA PRO A 461 -8.09 -17.27 16.91
C PRO A 461 -8.45 -18.44 17.82
N LEU A 462 -7.81 -18.63 18.98
CA LEU A 462 -8.20 -19.68 19.92
C LEU A 462 -9.68 -19.52 20.31
N SER A 463 -10.09 -18.31 20.70
CA SER A 463 -11.46 -18.01 21.13
C SER A 463 -12.49 -18.07 20.01
N ALA A 464 -12.06 -17.85 18.77
CA ALA A 464 -12.93 -18.01 17.60
C ALA A 464 -13.24 -19.50 17.37
N ASN A 465 -12.24 -20.37 17.47
CA ASN A 465 -12.32 -21.77 17.03
C ASN A 465 -12.65 -22.75 18.16
N ILE A 466 -12.30 -22.47 19.41
CA ILE A 466 -12.69 -23.28 20.60
C ILE A 466 -14.21 -23.42 20.74
N TYR A 467 -14.94 -22.51 20.11
CA TYR A 467 -16.38 -22.42 20.13
C TYR A 467 -17.08 -23.39 19.16
N TYR A 468 -16.40 -23.84 18.08
CA TYR A 468 -17.04 -24.60 16.99
C TYR A 468 -17.68 -25.93 17.40
N PRO A 469 -17.04 -26.79 18.21
CA PRO A 469 -17.65 -28.07 18.60
C PRO A 469 -18.87 -27.92 19.51
N SER A 470 -19.14 -26.70 20.02
CA SER A 470 -20.19 -26.42 21.00
C SER A 470 -21.39 -25.69 20.39
N LEU A 471 -21.35 -25.34 19.10
CA LEU A 471 -22.40 -24.56 18.44
C LEU A 471 -23.80 -25.18 18.62
N ASN A 472 -23.89 -26.50 18.45
CA ASN A 472 -25.15 -27.24 18.59
C ASN A 472 -25.63 -27.27 20.05
N SER A 473 -24.71 -27.41 21.01
CA SER A 473 -25.03 -27.38 22.45
C SER A 473 -25.53 -26.00 22.90
N LEU A 474 -24.91 -24.92 22.41
CA LEU A 474 -25.34 -23.54 22.67
C LEU A 474 -26.72 -23.22 22.06
N ALA A 475 -26.96 -23.66 20.83
CA ALA A 475 -28.25 -23.49 20.17
C ALA A 475 -29.38 -24.12 20.98
N LYS A 476 -29.12 -25.34 21.48
CA LYS A 476 -30.06 -26.09 22.31
C LYS A 476 -30.33 -25.42 23.65
N ASP A 477 -29.29 -24.97 24.35
CA ASP A 477 -29.40 -24.37 25.70
C ASP A 477 -30.04 -22.97 25.68
N LEU A 478 -29.82 -22.19 24.62
CA LEU A 478 -30.37 -20.84 24.47
C LEU A 478 -31.69 -20.79 23.67
N HIS A 479 -32.24 -21.95 23.29
CA HIS A 479 -33.48 -22.08 22.51
C HIS A 479 -33.48 -21.27 21.20
N VAL A 480 -32.36 -21.31 20.47
CA VAL A 480 -32.19 -20.60 19.18
C VAL A 480 -31.67 -21.56 18.11
N SER A 481 -31.82 -21.16 16.85
CA SER A 481 -31.32 -21.97 15.74
C SER A 481 -29.77 -21.99 15.67
N PRO A 482 -29.15 -23.07 15.14
CA PRO A 482 -27.70 -23.09 14.90
C PRO A 482 -27.20 -21.94 14.01
N SER A 483 -28.03 -21.49 13.06
CA SER A 483 -27.73 -20.33 12.20
C SER A 483 -27.71 -19.02 12.97
N GLN A 484 -28.60 -18.81 13.94
CA GLN A 484 -28.54 -17.66 14.86
C GLN A 484 -27.28 -17.70 15.72
N ILE A 485 -26.87 -18.86 16.23
CA ILE A 485 -25.60 -19.00 16.96
C ILE A 485 -24.41 -18.70 16.04
N SER A 486 -24.45 -19.04 14.75
CA SER A 486 -23.39 -18.67 13.81
C SER A 486 -23.19 -17.16 13.68
N LEU A 487 -24.21 -16.32 13.90
CA LEU A 487 -24.07 -14.86 13.94
C LEU A 487 -23.12 -14.38 15.06
N THR A 488 -22.97 -15.18 16.13
CA THR A 488 -22.04 -14.89 17.23
C THR A 488 -20.57 -15.09 16.83
N ILE A 489 -20.30 -15.89 15.78
CA ILE A 489 -18.98 -16.00 15.15
C ILE A 489 -18.71 -14.73 14.34
N THR A 490 -19.72 -14.26 13.59
CA THR A 490 -19.63 -13.02 12.81
C THR A 490 -19.44 -11.81 13.71
N SER A 491 -20.15 -11.71 14.84
CA SER A 491 -19.98 -10.59 15.80
C SER A 491 -18.59 -10.59 16.43
N TYR A 492 -18.01 -11.76 16.67
CA TYR A 492 -16.62 -11.91 17.13
C TYR A 492 -15.58 -11.46 16.08
N MET A 493 -15.93 -11.37 14.81
CA MET A 493 -15.00 -10.96 13.74
C MET A 493 -15.19 -9.50 13.28
N GLY A 494 -15.97 -8.70 14.02
CA GLY A 494 -16.35 -7.33 13.67
C GLY A 494 -15.28 -6.23 13.83
N LEU A 495 -15.70 -4.95 13.75
CA LEU A 495 -14.91 -3.71 13.55
C LEU A 495 -13.79 -3.38 14.56
N ALA A 496 -13.56 -4.20 15.56
CA ALA A 496 -12.72 -3.88 16.70
C ALA A 496 -11.21 -3.60 16.44
N PRO A 497 -10.55 -4.21 15.43
CA PRO A 497 -9.13 -3.99 15.16
C PRO A 497 -8.74 -2.54 14.82
N MET A 498 -9.70 -1.70 14.39
CA MET A 498 -9.40 -0.34 13.89
C MET A 498 -8.81 0.58 14.96
N PHE A 499 -9.19 0.40 16.22
CA PHE A 499 -8.84 1.34 17.29
C PHE A 499 -7.45 1.07 17.88
N THR A 500 -7.02 -0.19 17.89
CA THR A 500 -5.81 -0.61 18.60
C THR A 500 -4.53 -0.25 17.84
N GLY A 501 -4.51 -0.29 16.50
CA GLY A 501 -3.31 0.04 15.70
C GLY A 501 -2.85 1.48 15.85
N SER A 502 -3.77 2.45 15.67
CA SER A 502 -3.46 3.88 15.80
C SER A 502 -3.16 4.31 17.24
N LEU A 503 -3.69 3.57 18.23
CA LEU A 503 -3.39 3.77 19.64
C LEU A 503 -2.00 3.21 19.97
N ALA A 504 -1.64 2.06 19.42
CA ALA A 504 -0.35 1.42 19.64
C ALA A 504 0.82 2.20 19.03
N ASP A 505 0.63 2.82 17.87
CA ASP A 505 1.65 3.65 17.23
C ASP A 505 1.91 4.98 17.98
N ARG A 506 0.98 5.42 18.84
CA ARG A 506 1.12 6.64 19.67
C ARG A 506 1.48 6.37 21.11
N GLY A 507 0.78 5.43 21.73
CA GLY A 507 0.77 5.17 23.16
C GLY A 507 1.74 4.08 23.59
N GLY A 508 2.36 3.37 22.64
CA GLY A 508 3.26 2.25 22.90
C GLY A 508 2.59 0.90 22.70
N ARG A 509 3.40 -0.15 22.52
CA ARG A 509 2.91 -1.53 22.35
C ARG A 509 2.40 -2.08 23.67
N ARG A 510 3.12 -1.82 24.77
CA ARG A 510 2.84 -2.42 26.08
C ARG A 510 1.50 -1.95 26.68
N PRO A 511 1.18 -0.64 26.75
CA PRO A 511 -0.11 -0.20 27.30
C PRO A 511 -1.30 -0.72 26.50
N VAL A 512 -1.16 -0.89 25.18
CA VAL A 512 -2.24 -1.43 24.34
C VAL A 512 -2.41 -2.92 24.55
N TYR A 513 -1.34 -3.71 24.74
CA TYR A 513 -1.49 -5.10 25.20
C TYR A 513 -2.24 -5.19 26.53
N ILE A 514 -1.92 -4.31 27.48
CA ILE A 514 -2.59 -4.30 28.79
C ILE A 514 -4.09 -4.01 28.63
N LEU A 515 -4.43 -2.98 27.86
CA LEU A 515 -5.82 -2.63 27.57
C LEU A 515 -6.58 -3.80 26.91
N CYS A 516 -5.97 -4.41 25.90
CA CYS A 516 -6.51 -5.58 25.19
C CYS A 516 -6.85 -6.74 26.15
N PHE A 517 -5.89 -7.14 26.99
CA PHE A 517 -6.10 -8.27 27.91
C PHE A 517 -7.10 -7.95 29.03
N VAL A 518 -7.15 -6.73 29.54
CA VAL A 518 -8.17 -6.33 30.53
C VAL A 518 -9.57 -6.45 29.93
N ILE A 519 -9.80 -5.89 28.74
CA ILE A 519 -11.09 -6.01 28.03
C ILE A 519 -11.42 -7.49 27.79
N TYR A 520 -10.45 -8.26 27.32
CA TYR A 520 -10.62 -9.67 26.99
C TYR A 520 -10.99 -10.52 28.22
N ILE A 521 -10.28 -10.38 29.35
CA ILE A 521 -10.55 -11.14 30.58
C ILE A 521 -11.95 -10.82 31.11
N LEU A 522 -12.30 -9.54 31.20
CA LEU A 522 -13.63 -9.10 31.66
C LEU A 522 -14.74 -9.60 30.74
N ALA A 523 -14.53 -9.59 29.42
CA ALA A 523 -15.48 -10.12 28.45
C ALA A 523 -15.67 -11.63 28.59
N ASN A 524 -14.61 -12.41 28.84
CA ASN A 524 -14.71 -13.85 29.06
C ASN A 524 -15.45 -14.20 30.35
N ILE A 525 -15.17 -13.50 31.45
CA ILE A 525 -15.92 -13.67 32.72
C ILE A 525 -17.39 -13.35 32.48
N SER A 526 -17.68 -12.26 31.77
CA SER A 526 -19.05 -11.87 31.44
C SER A 526 -19.75 -12.92 30.59
N LEU A 527 -19.09 -13.47 29.56
CA LEU A 527 -19.62 -14.51 28.68
C LEU A 527 -19.90 -15.82 29.42
N ALA A 528 -19.05 -16.20 30.36
CA ALA A 528 -19.22 -17.41 31.18
C ALA A 528 -20.48 -17.36 32.06
N LEU A 529 -21.00 -16.17 32.34
CA LEU A 529 -22.17 -15.92 33.17
C LEU A 529 -23.46 -15.64 32.36
N GLN A 530 -23.43 -15.75 31.03
CA GLN A 530 -24.59 -15.43 30.20
C GLN A 530 -25.54 -16.60 29.99
N HIS A 531 -26.84 -16.31 30.05
CA HIS A 531 -27.93 -17.22 29.69
C HIS A 531 -28.88 -16.63 28.64
N ASN A 532 -28.49 -15.54 27.99
CA ASN A 532 -29.30 -14.84 26.99
C ASN A 532 -28.50 -14.67 25.69
N PHE A 533 -29.10 -15.08 24.57
CA PHE A 533 -28.52 -14.99 23.23
C PHE A 533 -28.08 -13.56 22.85
N GLN A 534 -28.90 -12.54 23.14
CA GLN A 534 -28.56 -11.15 22.77
C GLN A 534 -27.34 -10.65 23.52
N ALA A 535 -27.26 -10.95 24.82
CA ALA A 535 -26.11 -10.60 25.64
C ALA A 535 -24.85 -11.36 25.19
N LEU A 536 -24.98 -12.64 24.84
CA LEU A 536 -23.90 -13.45 24.28
C LEU A 536 -23.39 -12.86 22.96
N LEU A 537 -24.29 -12.45 22.05
CA LEU A 537 -23.95 -11.84 20.77
C LEU A 537 -23.12 -10.55 20.93
N LEU A 538 -23.56 -9.66 21.83
CA LEU A 538 -22.87 -8.39 22.10
C LEU A 538 -21.54 -8.59 22.81
N LEU A 539 -21.49 -9.44 23.84
CA LEU A 539 -20.28 -9.71 24.60
C LEU A 539 -19.23 -10.45 23.77
N ARG A 540 -19.62 -11.25 22.76
CA ARG A 540 -18.70 -11.81 21.76
C ARG A 540 -18.03 -10.71 20.93
N GLY A 541 -18.75 -9.64 20.60
CA GLY A 541 -18.17 -8.44 19.99
C GLY A 541 -17.15 -7.75 20.91
N VAL A 542 -17.47 -7.59 22.20
CA VAL A 542 -16.55 -6.99 23.19
C VAL A 542 -15.30 -7.87 23.42
N GLN A 543 -15.46 -9.19 23.46
CA GLN A 543 -14.37 -10.16 23.56
C GLN A 543 -13.38 -9.99 22.39
N SER A 544 -13.90 -9.77 21.18
CA SER A 544 -13.08 -9.49 19.99
C SER A 544 -12.28 -8.19 20.09
N CYS A 545 -12.83 -7.14 20.71
CA CYS A 545 -12.10 -5.91 20.95
C CYS A 545 -10.85 -6.11 21.79
N GLY A 546 -10.93 -6.99 22.80
CA GLY A 546 -9.80 -7.32 23.65
C GLY A 546 -8.77 -8.23 22.99
N SER A 547 -9.17 -9.11 22.08
CA SER A 547 -8.26 -10.11 21.49
C SER A 547 -7.71 -9.74 20.12
N SER A 548 -8.50 -9.17 19.22
CA SER A 548 -8.12 -8.97 17.81
C SER A 548 -6.96 -7.99 17.64
N GLY A 549 -6.81 -7.02 18.55
CA GLY A 549 -5.70 -6.07 18.55
C GLY A 549 -4.34 -6.70 18.83
N THR A 550 -4.28 -7.81 19.57
CA THR A 550 -3.01 -8.47 19.91
C THR A 550 -2.36 -9.10 18.67
N VAL A 551 -3.15 -9.45 17.66
CA VAL A 551 -2.65 -9.95 16.37
C VAL A 551 -1.87 -8.86 15.61
N ALA A 552 -2.46 -7.67 15.50
CA ALA A 552 -1.81 -6.55 14.84
C ALA A 552 -0.56 -6.07 15.63
N LEU A 553 -0.66 -6.06 16.97
CA LEU A 553 0.46 -5.73 17.84
C LEU A 553 1.62 -6.72 17.72
N ALA A 554 1.35 -8.02 17.56
CA ALA A 554 2.41 -9.03 17.48
C ALA A 554 3.29 -8.82 16.24
N SER A 555 2.67 -8.60 15.09
CA SER A 555 3.38 -8.26 13.86
C SER A 555 4.09 -6.90 13.95
N ALA A 556 3.52 -5.92 14.66
CA ALA A 556 4.18 -4.64 14.90
C ALA A 556 5.42 -4.76 15.81
N VAL A 557 5.35 -5.57 16.87
CA VAL A 557 6.48 -5.85 17.76
C VAL A 557 7.63 -6.50 16.99
N ALA A 558 7.32 -7.47 16.12
CA ALA A 558 8.34 -8.09 15.26
C ALA A 558 8.97 -7.04 14.32
N ALA A 559 8.18 -6.14 13.72
CA ALA A 559 8.69 -5.05 12.89
C ALA A 559 9.60 -4.09 13.67
N ASP A 560 9.26 -3.80 14.93
CA ASP A 560 9.99 -2.87 15.77
C ASP A 560 11.38 -3.41 16.16
N ILE A 561 11.55 -4.72 16.36
CA ILE A 561 12.80 -5.30 16.90
C ILE A 561 13.62 -6.13 15.89
N ILE A 562 13.04 -6.51 14.74
CA ILE A 562 13.69 -7.38 13.73
C ILE A 562 13.96 -6.64 12.41
N THR A 563 15.15 -6.87 11.86
CA THR A 563 15.60 -6.35 10.56
C THR A 563 14.95 -7.10 9.40
N SER A 564 14.79 -6.43 8.24
CA SER A 564 14.16 -7.03 7.04
C SER A 564 14.86 -8.30 6.53
N ALA A 565 16.14 -8.51 6.86
CA ALA A 565 16.95 -9.66 6.44
C ALA A 565 16.73 -10.96 7.23
N GLU A 566 16.07 -10.87 8.38
CA GLU A 566 15.65 -12.03 9.19
C GLU A 566 14.14 -12.02 9.46
N ARG A 567 13.42 -11.03 8.90
CA ARG A 567 12.01 -10.80 9.20
C ARG A 567 11.11 -11.94 8.75
N GLY A 568 11.45 -12.69 7.70
CA GLY A 568 10.65 -13.81 7.21
C GLY A 568 10.48 -14.90 8.27
N LEU A 569 11.58 -15.36 8.88
CA LEU A 569 11.55 -16.36 9.95
C LEU A 569 10.77 -15.89 11.19
N TYR A 570 11.05 -14.67 11.65
CA TYR A 570 10.41 -14.13 12.86
C TYR A 570 8.93 -13.79 12.66
N MET A 571 8.53 -13.34 11.46
CA MET A 571 7.12 -13.17 11.10
C MET A 571 6.40 -14.52 10.98
N GLY A 572 7.10 -15.58 10.56
CA GLY A 572 6.63 -16.96 10.62
C GLY A 572 6.28 -17.37 12.05
N PHE A 573 7.20 -17.18 13.01
CA PHE A 573 6.94 -17.45 14.43
C PHE A 573 5.83 -16.59 15.03
N THR A 574 5.79 -15.30 14.68
CA THR A 574 4.72 -14.39 15.12
C THR A 574 3.34 -14.84 14.63
N SER A 575 3.30 -15.43 13.43
CA SER A 575 2.09 -15.98 12.83
C SER A 575 1.71 -17.34 13.42
N LEU A 576 2.64 -18.07 14.06
CA LEU A 576 2.39 -19.41 14.59
C LEU A 576 1.22 -19.42 15.58
N GLY A 577 1.14 -18.43 16.47
CA GLY A 577 0.02 -18.31 17.41
C GLY A 577 -1.33 -18.15 16.71
N ASN A 578 -1.36 -17.43 15.57
CA ASN A 578 -2.60 -17.19 14.84
C ASN A 578 -3.15 -18.43 14.12
N ILE A 579 -2.30 -19.41 13.85
CA ILE A 579 -2.59 -20.49 12.92
C ILE A 579 -2.57 -21.86 13.62
N LEU A 580 -1.82 -22.01 14.72
CA LEU A 580 -1.88 -23.19 15.57
C LEU A 580 -3.10 -23.19 16.50
N ALA A 581 -3.50 -22.01 16.99
CA ALA A 581 -4.64 -21.86 17.89
C ALA A 581 -5.98 -22.35 17.31
N PRO A 582 -6.31 -22.12 16.02
CA PRO A 582 -7.47 -22.73 15.37
C PRO A 582 -7.49 -24.26 15.39
N SER A 583 -6.34 -24.92 15.51
CA SER A 583 -6.27 -26.39 15.55
C SER A 583 -6.39 -26.94 16.97
N ILE A 584 -5.85 -26.21 17.94
CA ILE A 584 -5.96 -26.58 19.37
C ILE A 584 -7.35 -26.26 19.91
N GLY A 585 -7.97 -25.17 19.45
CA GLY A 585 -9.27 -24.70 19.89
C GLY A 585 -10.36 -25.77 19.86
N PRO A 586 -10.70 -26.35 18.71
CA PRO A 586 -11.74 -27.37 18.60
C PRO A 586 -11.51 -28.60 19.50
N ILE A 587 -10.26 -28.99 19.73
CA ILE A 587 -9.94 -30.12 20.63
C ILE A 587 -10.31 -29.76 22.08
N LEU A 588 -9.84 -28.60 22.56
CA LEU A 588 -10.15 -28.12 23.91
C LEU A 588 -11.64 -27.83 24.08
N GLY A 589 -12.26 -27.22 23.07
CA GLY A 589 -13.68 -26.87 23.07
C GLY A 589 -14.58 -28.09 23.12
N GLY A 590 -14.27 -29.11 22.30
CA GLY A 590 -15.00 -30.37 22.30
C GLY A 590 -14.89 -31.10 23.63
N ALA A 591 -13.68 -31.14 24.23
CA ALA A 591 -13.47 -31.74 25.55
C ALA A 591 -14.20 -30.97 26.67
N LEU A 592 -14.04 -29.64 26.74
CA LEU A 592 -14.69 -28.80 27.75
C LEU A 592 -16.21 -28.89 27.65
N ASN A 593 -16.77 -28.83 26.44
CA ASN A 593 -18.22 -28.95 26.24
C ASN A 593 -18.75 -30.33 26.64
N LYS A 594 -18.04 -31.42 26.26
CA LYS A 594 -18.47 -32.79 26.56
C LYS A 594 -18.52 -33.09 28.06
N TYR A 595 -17.58 -32.55 28.85
CA TYR A 595 -17.44 -32.89 30.28
C TYR A 595 -17.94 -31.82 31.25
N LEU A 596 -17.86 -30.53 30.89
CA LEU A 596 -18.08 -29.40 31.80
C LEU A 596 -19.11 -28.38 31.26
N GLY A 597 -19.68 -28.61 30.08
CA GLY A 597 -20.61 -27.70 29.42
C GLY A 597 -19.94 -26.52 28.70
N TRP A 598 -20.71 -25.81 27.88
CA TRP A 598 -20.17 -24.77 27.00
C TRP A 598 -19.67 -23.53 27.76
N GLN A 599 -20.22 -23.23 28.94
CA GLN A 599 -19.77 -22.10 29.78
C GLN A 599 -18.32 -22.28 30.26
N ALA A 600 -17.87 -23.52 30.44
CA ALA A 600 -16.51 -23.84 30.85
C ALA A 600 -15.45 -23.36 29.85
N ILE A 601 -15.81 -23.19 28.58
CA ILE A 601 -14.95 -22.62 27.54
C ILE A 601 -14.54 -21.20 27.91
N PHE A 602 -15.49 -20.37 28.34
CA PHE A 602 -15.23 -18.98 28.68
C PHE A 602 -14.46 -18.84 30.00
N TRP A 603 -14.74 -19.71 30.98
CA TRP A 603 -13.92 -19.80 32.20
C TRP A 603 -12.48 -20.21 31.90
N PHE A 604 -12.28 -21.20 31.04
CA PHE A 604 -10.95 -21.62 30.60
C PHE A 604 -10.20 -20.46 29.95
N LEU A 605 -10.84 -19.73 29.01
CA LEU A 605 -10.23 -18.58 28.35
C LEU A 605 -9.89 -17.44 29.31
N ALA A 606 -10.74 -17.17 30.32
CA ALA A 606 -10.48 -16.17 31.36
C ALA A 606 -9.27 -16.56 32.23
N ILE A 607 -9.20 -17.81 32.69
CA ILE A 607 -8.08 -18.31 33.51
C ILE A 607 -6.78 -18.33 32.71
N ALA A 608 -6.81 -18.88 31.49
CA ALA A 608 -5.62 -18.97 30.64
C ALA A 608 -5.07 -17.58 30.28
N SER A 609 -5.95 -16.62 29.96
CA SER A 609 -5.51 -15.25 29.67
C SER A 609 -5.06 -14.50 30.92
N GLY A 610 -5.67 -14.72 32.08
CA GLY A 610 -5.18 -14.19 33.36
C GLY A 610 -3.78 -14.71 33.71
N ALA A 611 -3.56 -16.01 33.56
CA ALA A 611 -2.25 -16.65 33.80
C ALA A 611 -1.17 -16.12 32.84
N PHE A 612 -1.51 -15.80 31.59
CA PHE A 612 -0.61 -15.18 30.62
C PHE A 612 -0.41 -13.67 30.87
N PHE A 613 -1.44 -12.97 31.29
CA PHE A 613 -1.44 -11.53 31.50
C PHE A 613 -0.50 -11.10 32.63
N VAL A 614 -0.37 -11.90 33.70
CA VAL A 614 0.52 -11.60 34.83
C VAL A 614 2.00 -11.52 34.40
N PRO A 615 2.61 -12.53 33.74
CA PRO A 615 3.96 -12.42 33.20
C PRO A 615 4.13 -11.28 32.19
N LEU A 616 3.13 -11.05 31.31
CA LEU A 616 3.18 -9.94 30.35
C LEU A 616 3.28 -8.58 31.09
N LEU A 617 2.48 -8.40 32.13
CA LEU A 617 2.48 -7.19 32.95
C LEU A 617 3.80 -7.02 33.73
N LEU A 618 4.43 -8.10 34.18
CA LEU A 618 5.70 -8.02 34.92
C LEU A 618 6.92 -7.79 34.03
N PHE A 619 7.01 -8.48 32.89
CA PHE A 619 8.27 -8.63 32.15
C PHE A 619 8.29 -8.05 30.73
N PHE A 620 7.13 -7.88 30.07
CA PHE A 620 7.10 -7.49 28.65
C PHE A 620 7.60 -6.04 28.46
N PRO A 621 8.67 -5.79 27.70
CA PRO A 621 9.23 -4.44 27.52
C PRO A 621 8.42 -3.62 26.51
N GLU A 622 8.57 -2.29 26.55
CA GLU A 622 8.11 -1.43 25.46
C GLU A 622 9.04 -1.58 24.25
N THR A 623 8.46 -1.73 23.07
CA THR A 623 9.21 -1.96 21.82
C THR A 623 8.95 -0.88 20.77
N CYS A 624 7.95 -0.01 20.98
CA CYS A 624 7.59 1.02 20.02
C CYS A 624 8.76 1.97 19.77
N ARG A 625 9.27 1.99 18.53
CA ARG A 625 10.44 2.80 18.16
C ARG A 625 10.24 4.30 18.38
N ALA A 626 9.00 4.78 18.32
CA ALA A 626 8.66 6.18 18.59
C ALA A 626 8.84 6.57 20.07
N ILE A 627 8.93 5.60 20.98
CA ILE A 627 9.04 5.80 22.43
C ILE A 627 10.43 5.42 22.93
N VAL A 628 10.94 4.25 22.54
CA VAL A 628 12.19 3.67 23.08
C VAL A 628 13.36 3.63 22.08
N GLY A 629 13.18 4.16 20.87
CA GLY A 629 14.21 4.10 19.81
C GLY A 629 14.49 2.65 19.38
N ASN A 630 15.75 2.22 19.41
CA ASN A 630 16.18 0.82 19.19
C ASN A 630 16.14 -0.03 20.48
N GLY A 631 15.56 0.50 21.57
CA GLY A 631 15.58 -0.08 22.91
C GLY A 631 16.65 0.53 23.84
N SER A 632 17.43 1.50 23.36
CA SER A 632 18.43 2.23 24.16
C SER A 632 17.83 3.26 25.11
N ILE A 633 16.63 3.76 24.81
CA ILE A 633 15.96 4.81 25.59
C ILE A 633 15.04 4.16 26.62
N THR A 634 15.14 4.61 27.86
CA THR A 634 14.39 4.04 28.99
C THR A 634 12.92 4.44 28.92
N ALA A 635 12.03 3.45 29.06
CA ALA A 635 10.59 3.68 29.08
C ALA A 635 10.13 4.21 30.45
N VAL A 636 9.34 5.28 30.46
CA VAL A 636 8.84 5.95 31.67
C VAL A 636 7.34 5.74 31.85
N GLY A 637 6.89 5.63 33.11
CA GLY A 637 5.47 5.53 33.46
C GLY A 637 4.82 4.24 32.97
N TRP A 638 3.67 4.35 32.29
CA TRP A 638 2.86 3.21 31.81
C TRP A 638 3.58 2.35 30.76
N ASN A 639 4.63 2.88 30.12
CA ASN A 639 5.47 2.16 29.16
C ASN A 639 6.58 1.34 29.83
N SER A 640 6.83 1.54 31.13
CA SER A 640 7.84 0.77 31.86
C SER A 640 7.29 -0.57 32.34
N SER A 641 8.11 -1.62 32.34
CA SER A 641 7.74 -2.88 32.98
C SER A 641 7.90 -2.77 34.49
N ILE A 642 7.05 -3.44 35.27
CA ILE A 642 7.08 -3.35 36.73
C ILE A 642 8.43 -3.83 37.27
N TRP A 643 8.96 -4.91 36.68
CA TRP A 643 10.27 -5.44 37.06
C TRP A 643 11.41 -4.43 36.82
N TYR A 644 11.38 -3.70 35.69
CA TYR A 644 12.37 -2.66 35.38
C TYR A 644 12.26 -1.45 36.32
N TYR A 645 11.03 -0.99 36.59
CA TYR A 645 10.75 0.11 37.52
C TYR A 645 11.28 -0.17 38.94
N THR A 646 11.20 -1.43 39.40
CA THR A 646 11.67 -1.83 40.73
C THR A 646 13.19 -1.99 40.88
N ARG A 647 13.96 -2.04 39.77
CA ARG A 647 15.40 -2.36 39.80
C ARG A 647 16.34 -1.15 39.63
N ILE A 648 15.84 0.01 39.22
CA ILE A 648 16.61 1.25 39.10
C ILE A 648 16.17 2.21 40.20
N SER A 649 16.93 2.25 41.30
CA SER A 649 16.81 3.22 42.40
C SER A 649 17.96 4.23 42.43
N THR A 650 18.60 4.51 41.29
CA THR A 650 19.64 5.55 41.18
C THR A 650 19.28 6.59 40.12
N PRO A 651 19.44 7.90 40.39
CA PRO A 651 19.13 8.98 39.46
C PRO A 651 20.25 9.07 38.40
N ALA A 652 20.13 8.30 37.32
CA ALA A 652 21.05 8.38 36.19
C ALA A 652 20.55 9.41 35.18
N ALA A 653 21.22 10.57 35.13
CA ALA A 653 21.17 11.64 34.13
C ALA A 653 19.77 12.22 33.79
N PRO A 654 19.67 13.52 33.44
CA PRO A 654 18.41 14.06 32.94
C PRO A 654 17.98 13.23 31.71
N PRO A 655 16.70 12.78 31.66
CA PRO A 655 16.24 11.95 30.57
C PRO A 655 16.48 12.69 29.26
N PHE A 656 17.20 12.07 28.33
CA PHE A 656 17.30 12.57 26.97
C PHE A 656 15.90 12.52 26.38
N THR A 657 15.17 13.63 26.46
CA THR A 657 13.83 13.75 25.91
C THR A 657 13.96 13.74 24.40
N LEU A 658 13.66 12.61 23.77
CA LEU A 658 13.27 12.64 22.35
C LEU A 658 12.24 13.77 22.21
N PRO A 659 12.40 14.71 21.25
CA PRO A 659 11.41 15.73 21.01
C PRO A 659 10.07 15.03 20.84
N ARG A 660 9.15 15.27 21.78
CA ARG A 660 7.86 14.59 21.88
C ARG A 660 7.16 14.83 20.55
N ARG A 661 7.17 13.83 19.66
CA ARG A 661 6.55 13.90 18.34
C ARG A 661 5.10 14.28 18.61
N ARG A 662 4.73 15.54 18.31
CA ARG A 662 3.39 16.06 18.59
C ARG A 662 2.41 15.05 18.04
N SER A 663 1.54 14.54 18.90
CA SER A 663 0.48 13.61 18.55
C SER A 663 -0.28 14.22 17.37
N GLN A 664 0.09 13.82 16.16
CA GLN A 664 -0.70 14.05 14.99
C GLN A 664 -2.04 13.41 15.34
N THR A 665 -3.11 14.20 15.31
CA THR A 665 -4.50 13.76 15.43
C THR A 665 -4.86 12.97 14.16
N HIS A 666 -4.15 11.87 13.91
CA HIS A 666 -4.57 10.81 13.00
C HIS A 666 -5.92 10.28 13.43
N SER A 667 -6.93 10.70 12.70
CA SER A 667 -8.25 10.11 12.70
C SER A 667 -8.15 8.59 12.58
N HIS A 668 -8.95 7.85 13.36
CA HIS A 668 -9.13 6.39 13.24
C HIS A 668 -9.45 5.91 11.81
N ARG A 669 -9.82 6.84 10.92
CA ARG A 669 -10.00 6.63 9.47
C ARG A 669 -8.69 6.37 8.71
N SER A 670 -7.50 6.51 9.32
CA SER A 670 -6.21 6.25 8.66
C SER A 670 -6.07 4.82 8.17
N ALA A 671 -6.49 3.84 8.97
CA ALA A 671 -6.51 2.42 8.58
C ALA A 671 -7.47 2.17 7.40
N LEU A 672 -8.63 2.83 7.39
CA LEU A 672 -9.61 2.74 6.30
C LEU A 672 -9.10 3.40 5.00
N ARG A 673 -8.42 4.55 5.09
CA ARG A 673 -7.81 5.19 3.91
C ARG A 673 -6.77 4.31 3.24
N LEU A 674 -6.05 3.50 4.01
CA LEU A 674 -5.04 2.58 3.49
C LEU A 674 -5.62 1.51 2.56
N LEU A 675 -6.88 1.11 2.80
CA LEU A 675 -7.60 0.16 1.94
C LEU A 675 -7.84 0.70 0.53
N PHE A 676 -7.96 2.02 0.38
CA PHE A 676 -8.18 2.68 -0.90
C PHE A 676 -6.89 3.09 -1.60
N HIS A 677 -5.73 2.90 -0.96
CA HIS A 677 -4.44 3.14 -1.57
C HIS A 677 -4.07 1.95 -2.48
N ARG A 678 -3.93 2.19 -3.80
CA ARG A 678 -3.84 1.12 -4.82
C ARG A 678 -2.88 -0.04 -4.47
N PRO A 679 -1.59 0.17 -4.15
CA PRO A 679 -0.68 -0.95 -3.85
C PRO A 679 -0.98 -1.65 -2.51
N ALA A 680 -1.37 -0.92 -1.46
CA ALA A 680 -1.69 -1.52 -0.16
C ALA A 680 -3.01 -2.28 -0.15
N GLY A 681 -4.05 -1.66 -0.72
CA GLY A 681 -5.39 -2.20 -0.78
C GLY A 681 -5.43 -3.54 -1.49
N LEU A 682 -4.70 -3.69 -2.61
CA LEU A 682 -4.62 -4.94 -3.35
C LEU A 682 -3.95 -6.07 -2.55
N ILE A 683 -2.84 -5.78 -1.86
CA ILE A 683 -2.13 -6.79 -1.06
C ILE A 683 -2.97 -7.19 0.16
N ILE A 684 -3.58 -6.21 0.85
CA ILE A 684 -4.48 -6.45 1.99
C ILE A 684 -5.70 -7.27 1.56
N LEU A 685 -6.32 -6.93 0.42
CA LEU A 685 -7.46 -7.67 -0.13
C LEU A 685 -7.07 -9.10 -0.48
N SER A 686 -5.95 -9.30 -1.17
CA SER A 686 -5.44 -10.62 -1.52
C SER A 686 -5.19 -11.48 -0.28
N ASN A 687 -4.56 -10.91 0.74
CA ASN A 687 -4.34 -11.60 2.02
C ASN A 687 -5.65 -11.94 2.74
N GLY A 688 -6.65 -11.05 2.65
CA GLY A 688 -7.99 -11.26 3.17
C GLY A 688 -8.73 -12.41 2.47
N VAL A 689 -8.61 -12.53 1.15
CA VAL A 689 -9.18 -13.65 0.37
C VAL A 689 -8.54 -14.98 0.76
N VAL A 690 -7.21 -15.04 0.86
CA VAL A 690 -6.48 -16.25 1.30
C VAL A 690 -6.98 -16.73 2.67
N PHE A 691 -7.24 -15.80 3.58
CA PHE A 691 -7.76 -16.13 4.90
C PHE A 691 -9.26 -16.48 4.90
N ALA A 692 -10.06 -15.87 4.03
CA ALA A 692 -11.46 -16.22 3.85
C ALA A 692 -11.60 -17.67 3.39
N SER A 693 -10.74 -18.11 2.46
CA SER A 693 -10.65 -19.50 2.01
C SER A 693 -10.31 -20.47 3.14
N TYR A 694 -9.44 -20.08 4.08
CA TYR A 694 -9.14 -20.87 5.28
C TYR A 694 -10.38 -21.06 6.18
N TYR A 695 -11.11 -19.97 6.43
CA TYR A 695 -12.35 -20.05 7.23
C TYR A 695 -13.46 -20.80 6.52
N ALA A 696 -13.57 -20.71 5.20
CA ALA A 696 -14.53 -21.49 4.41
C ALA A 696 -14.34 -23.00 4.63
N VAL A 697 -13.10 -23.49 4.52
CA VAL A 697 -12.79 -24.91 4.74
C VAL A 697 -13.01 -25.29 6.20
N THR A 698 -12.41 -24.59 7.15
CA THR A 698 -12.44 -24.97 8.57
C THR A 698 -13.84 -24.93 9.20
N THR A 699 -14.72 -24.05 8.74
CA THR A 699 -16.11 -23.94 9.24
C THR A 699 -17.03 -25.01 8.67
N SER A 700 -16.68 -25.59 7.51
CA SER A 700 -17.43 -26.71 6.91
C SER A 700 -17.12 -28.04 7.58
N ILE A 701 -15.92 -28.21 8.16
CA ILE A 701 -15.46 -29.50 8.73
C ILE A 701 -16.45 -30.08 9.74
N PRO A 702 -16.93 -29.36 10.78
CA PRO A 702 -17.82 -29.95 11.78
C PRO A 702 -19.11 -30.51 11.18
N VAL A 703 -19.77 -29.75 10.31
CA VAL A 703 -21.05 -30.15 9.70
C VAL A 703 -20.84 -31.31 8.70
N GLN A 704 -19.82 -31.21 7.86
CA GLN A 704 -19.57 -32.20 6.81
C GLN A 704 -19.03 -33.51 7.38
N PHE A 705 -18.14 -33.47 8.37
CA PHE A 705 -17.54 -34.69 8.93
C PHE A 705 -18.48 -35.39 9.91
N GLU A 706 -19.36 -34.65 10.61
CA GLU A 706 -20.48 -35.25 11.33
C GLU A 706 -21.40 -36.00 10.35
N LYS A 707 -21.76 -35.37 9.22
CA LYS A 707 -22.65 -35.94 8.21
C LYS A 707 -22.07 -37.15 7.45
N ILE A 708 -20.82 -37.05 6.97
CA ILE A 708 -20.19 -38.06 6.11
C ILE A 708 -19.61 -39.22 6.93
N TYR A 709 -19.01 -38.92 8.09
CA TYR A 709 -18.24 -39.90 8.88
C TYR A 709 -18.86 -40.24 10.23
N ASN A 710 -20.00 -39.64 10.61
CA ASN A 710 -20.70 -39.88 11.88
C ASN A 710 -19.82 -39.70 13.13
N LEU A 711 -18.98 -38.66 13.15
CA LEU A 711 -18.06 -38.37 14.24
C LEU A 711 -18.72 -37.55 15.36
N ASP A 712 -18.39 -37.83 16.63
CA ASP A 712 -18.83 -37.00 17.76
C ASP A 712 -18.01 -35.69 17.86
N SER A 713 -18.46 -34.73 18.70
CA SER A 713 -17.80 -33.42 18.85
C SER A 713 -16.31 -33.50 19.25
N PHE A 714 -15.88 -34.57 19.92
CA PHE A 714 -14.49 -34.78 20.30
C PHE A 714 -13.66 -35.30 19.12
N HIS A 715 -14.15 -36.31 18.39
CA HIS A 715 -13.48 -36.85 17.21
C HIS A 715 -13.40 -35.83 16.06
N ILE A 716 -14.43 -34.99 15.90
CA ILE A 716 -14.37 -33.83 14.99
C ILE A 716 -13.24 -32.89 15.41
N GLY A 717 -13.08 -32.62 16.71
CA GLY A 717 -11.98 -31.82 17.23
C GLY A 717 -10.60 -32.38 16.83
N LEU A 718 -10.41 -33.70 16.91
CA LEU A 718 -9.15 -34.36 16.49
C LEU A 718 -8.85 -34.21 14.99
N CYS A 719 -9.86 -34.04 14.15
CA CYS A 719 -9.68 -33.84 12.70
C CYS A 719 -8.97 -32.51 12.36
N PHE A 720 -8.82 -31.60 13.33
CA PHE A 720 -8.06 -30.36 13.15
C PHE A 720 -6.55 -30.50 13.40
N ILE A 721 -6.06 -31.66 13.88
CA ILE A 721 -4.61 -31.90 14.10
C ILE A 721 -3.80 -31.74 12.80
N PRO A 722 -4.19 -32.33 11.65
CA PRO A 722 -3.46 -32.16 10.39
C PRO A 722 -3.39 -30.70 9.94
N ALA A 723 -4.46 -29.92 10.15
CA ALA A 723 -4.45 -28.48 9.89
C ALA A 723 -3.36 -27.76 10.71
N GLY A 724 -3.21 -28.13 11.99
CA GLY A 724 -2.22 -27.55 12.90
C GLY A 724 -0.79 -27.92 12.54
N LEU A 725 -0.58 -29.20 12.20
CA LEU A 725 0.73 -29.69 11.74
C LEU A 725 1.15 -29.00 10.44
N GLY A 726 0.27 -28.93 9.43
CA GLY A 726 0.56 -28.25 8.16
C GLY A 726 0.97 -26.79 8.37
N SER A 727 0.29 -26.11 9.28
CA SER A 727 0.58 -24.73 9.65
C SER A 727 1.92 -24.55 10.37
N LEU A 728 2.24 -25.45 11.31
CA LEU A 728 3.51 -25.45 12.06
C LEU A 728 4.73 -25.70 11.14
N PHE A 729 4.62 -26.69 10.24
CA PHE A 729 5.66 -26.98 9.25
C PHE A 729 5.84 -25.81 8.29
N SER A 730 4.74 -25.19 7.85
CA SER A 730 4.77 -24.03 6.95
C SER A 730 5.47 -22.83 7.58
N ALA A 731 5.14 -22.47 8.82
CA ALA A 731 5.72 -21.31 9.51
C ALA A 731 7.25 -21.38 9.65
N THR A 732 7.81 -22.58 9.81
CA THR A 732 9.25 -22.81 9.94
C THR A 732 9.95 -22.93 8.59
N ALA A 733 9.47 -23.80 7.70
CA ALA A 733 10.10 -24.04 6.39
C ALA A 733 9.99 -22.83 5.47
N ASN A 734 8.82 -22.20 5.40
CA ASN A 734 8.57 -21.08 4.50
C ASN A 734 9.29 -19.80 4.98
N GLY A 735 9.38 -19.57 6.29
CA GLY A 735 10.12 -18.43 6.85
C GLY A 735 11.60 -18.44 6.46
N VAL A 736 12.23 -19.62 6.52
CA VAL A 736 13.62 -19.82 6.07
C VAL A 736 13.74 -19.58 4.56
N LEU A 737 12.80 -20.09 3.77
CA LEU A 737 12.81 -19.95 2.31
C LEU A 737 12.68 -18.48 1.87
N VAL A 738 11.82 -17.71 2.56
CA VAL A 738 11.61 -16.27 2.33
C VAL A 738 12.87 -15.46 2.64
N ASP A 739 13.54 -15.75 3.76
CA ASP A 739 14.79 -15.07 4.12
C ASP A 739 15.95 -15.46 3.19
N TRP A 740 16.00 -16.72 2.77
CA TRP A 740 16.96 -17.18 1.77
C TRP A 740 16.78 -16.45 0.43
N ASN A 741 15.54 -16.33 -0.07
CA ASN A 741 15.28 -15.67 -1.35
C ASN A 741 15.57 -14.16 -1.30
N TYR A 742 15.26 -13.52 -0.16
CA TYR A 742 15.61 -12.12 0.08
C TYR A 742 17.14 -11.89 0.00
N ARG A 743 17.92 -12.74 0.68
CA ARG A 743 19.40 -12.68 0.62
C ARG A 743 19.91 -12.93 -0.79
N ARG A 744 19.37 -13.92 -1.49
CA ARG A 744 19.73 -14.25 -2.87
C ARG A 744 19.54 -13.06 -3.82
N ILE A 745 18.43 -12.33 -3.72
CA ILE A 745 18.15 -11.19 -4.60
C ILE A 745 19.01 -9.98 -4.21
N ARG A 746 19.26 -9.74 -2.91
CA ARG A 746 20.19 -8.69 -2.45
C ARG A 746 21.60 -8.91 -2.98
N CYS A 747 22.11 -10.13 -2.87
CA CYS A 747 23.43 -10.48 -3.38
C CYS A 747 23.52 -10.31 -4.90
N ARG A 748 22.46 -10.67 -5.64
CA ARG A 748 22.39 -10.44 -7.10
C ARG A 748 22.34 -8.97 -7.49
N ALA A 749 21.88 -8.09 -6.60
CA ALA A 749 21.86 -6.65 -6.78
C ALA A 749 23.17 -5.97 -6.30
N GLY A 750 24.19 -6.74 -5.88
CA GLY A 750 25.48 -6.20 -5.41
C GLY A 750 25.45 -5.57 -4.01
N LEU A 751 24.39 -5.78 -3.22
CA LEU A 751 24.20 -5.15 -1.91
C LEU A 751 24.60 -6.10 -0.78
N THR A 752 25.38 -5.62 0.20
CA THR A 752 25.83 -6.41 1.37
C THR A 752 24.70 -6.60 2.39
N VAL A 753 24.58 -7.81 2.94
CA VAL A 753 23.52 -8.16 3.91
C VAL A 753 24.11 -8.22 5.32
N HIS A 754 23.96 -7.14 6.09
CA HIS A 754 24.24 -7.15 7.52
C HIS A 754 22.96 -7.49 8.30
N LYS A 755 23.00 -8.54 9.14
CA LYS A 755 21.84 -9.04 9.90
C LYS A 755 21.39 -8.09 11.02
N ASP A 756 22.33 -7.38 11.61
CA ASP A 756 22.09 -6.54 12.79
C ASP A 756 21.88 -5.05 12.46
N GLN A 757 22.04 -4.67 11.19
CA GLN A 757 21.91 -3.29 10.73
C GLN A 757 20.60 -3.05 9.96
N LYS A 758 20.12 -1.82 10.04
CA LYS A 758 18.95 -1.37 9.28
C LYS A 758 19.31 -1.39 7.79
N GLN A 759 18.64 -2.26 7.03
CA GLN A 759 18.85 -2.33 5.59
C GLN A 759 17.91 -1.37 4.88
N ASP A 760 18.46 -0.51 4.04
CA ASP A 760 17.67 0.42 3.25
C ASP A 760 16.89 -0.33 2.16
N ILE A 761 15.56 -0.18 2.17
CA ILE A 761 14.64 -0.85 1.24
C ILE A 761 14.53 -0.06 -0.08
N LEU A 762 14.96 1.21 -0.10
CA LEU A 762 14.96 2.06 -1.29
C LEU A 762 15.84 1.44 -2.39
N GLY A 763 15.28 1.25 -3.58
CA GLY A 763 15.96 0.64 -4.74
C GLY A 763 16.05 -0.90 -4.73
N PHE A 764 15.59 -1.59 -3.68
CA PHE A 764 15.55 -3.05 -3.64
C PHE A 764 14.15 -3.58 -4.03
N PRO A 765 14.03 -4.49 -5.02
CA PRO A 765 12.73 -5.04 -5.45
C PRO A 765 12.16 -6.03 -4.42
N ILE A 766 11.67 -5.50 -3.30
CA ILE A 766 11.21 -6.27 -2.15
C ILE A 766 9.94 -7.07 -2.47
N GLU A 767 9.05 -6.51 -3.29
CA GLU A 767 7.85 -7.17 -3.79
C GLU A 767 8.24 -8.43 -4.56
N LYS A 768 9.22 -8.33 -5.47
CA LYS A 768 9.74 -9.48 -6.22
C LYS A 768 10.37 -10.51 -5.28
N ALA A 769 11.12 -10.06 -4.27
CA ALA A 769 11.78 -10.94 -3.32
C ALA A 769 10.82 -11.78 -2.48
N ARG A 770 9.68 -11.20 -2.08
CA ARG A 770 8.64 -11.90 -1.32
C ARG A 770 7.69 -12.68 -2.22
N LEU A 771 7.17 -12.07 -3.29
CA LEU A 771 6.14 -12.67 -4.16
C LEU A 771 6.64 -13.86 -4.98
N GLN A 772 7.94 -13.98 -5.25
CA GLN A 772 8.50 -15.19 -5.86
C GLN A 772 8.23 -16.47 -5.04
N ILE A 773 8.08 -16.34 -3.72
CA ILE A 773 7.69 -17.44 -2.83
C ILE A 773 6.18 -17.46 -2.59
N GLY A 774 5.57 -16.29 -2.38
CA GLY A 774 4.15 -16.18 -2.04
C GLY A 774 3.18 -16.59 -3.15
N LEU A 775 3.48 -16.27 -4.41
CA LEU A 775 2.58 -16.55 -5.53
C LEU A 775 2.42 -18.06 -5.80
N PRO A 776 3.51 -18.87 -5.88
CA PRO A 776 3.37 -20.33 -6.01
C PRO A 776 2.56 -20.96 -4.87
N MET A 777 2.76 -20.51 -3.63
CA MET A 777 2.02 -21.03 -2.46
C MET A 777 0.52 -20.71 -2.53
N THR A 778 0.16 -19.54 -3.06
CA THR A 778 -1.25 -19.14 -3.25
C THR A 778 -1.94 -20.00 -4.33
N ILE A 779 -1.23 -20.32 -5.40
CA ILE A 779 -1.73 -21.21 -6.46
C ILE A 779 -1.91 -22.64 -5.92
N LEU A 780 -0.91 -23.17 -5.22
CA LEU A 780 -0.99 -24.50 -4.61
C LEU A 780 -2.13 -24.61 -3.59
N ALA A 781 -2.37 -23.57 -2.80
CA ALA A 781 -3.50 -23.50 -1.89
C ALA A 781 -4.83 -23.61 -2.66
N SER A 782 -4.98 -22.85 -3.75
CA SER A 782 -6.19 -22.86 -4.57
C SER A 782 -6.47 -24.25 -5.17
N VAL A 783 -5.43 -24.89 -5.72
CA VAL A 783 -5.53 -26.26 -6.26
C VAL A 783 -5.94 -27.26 -5.18
N SER A 784 -5.36 -27.16 -3.98
CA SER A 784 -5.67 -28.07 -2.87
C SER A 784 -7.12 -27.92 -2.37
N ILE A 785 -7.65 -26.69 -2.35
CA ILE A 785 -9.05 -26.42 -1.98
C ILE A 785 -10.01 -26.98 -3.03
N VAL A 786 -9.70 -26.80 -4.32
CA VAL A 786 -10.51 -27.37 -5.41
C VAL A 786 -10.54 -28.89 -5.30
N ALA A 787 -9.39 -29.53 -5.06
CA ALA A 787 -9.32 -30.98 -4.85
C ALA A 787 -10.19 -31.41 -3.65
N TYR A 788 -10.14 -30.69 -2.53
CA TYR A 788 -11.00 -30.96 -1.36
C TYR A 788 -12.48 -30.83 -1.68
N GLY A 789 -12.90 -29.75 -2.35
CA GLY A 789 -14.30 -29.52 -2.71
C GLY A 789 -14.87 -30.55 -3.71
N VAL A 790 -14.04 -31.04 -4.64
CA VAL A 790 -14.45 -32.06 -5.63
C VAL A 790 -14.48 -33.47 -5.02
N LEU A 791 -13.55 -33.80 -4.13
CA LEU A 791 -13.44 -35.14 -3.57
C LEU A 791 -14.44 -35.38 -2.43
N LEU A 792 -14.73 -34.38 -1.61
CA LEU A 792 -15.56 -34.55 -0.40
C LEU A 792 -16.97 -35.12 -0.67
N PRO A 793 -17.70 -34.73 -1.74
CA PRO A 793 -19.01 -35.31 -2.07
C PRO A 793 -18.97 -36.79 -2.47
N VAL A 794 -17.80 -37.34 -2.81
CA VAL A 794 -17.61 -38.76 -3.16
C VAL A 794 -17.27 -39.60 -1.93
N GLU A 795 -17.50 -39.07 -0.72
CA GLU A 795 -17.29 -39.73 0.57
C GLU A 795 -15.91 -40.44 0.69
N PRO A 796 -14.79 -39.72 0.45
CA PRO A 796 -13.47 -40.34 0.41
C PRO A 796 -13.09 -40.85 1.80
N ALA A 797 -12.17 -41.82 1.86
CA ALA A 797 -11.67 -42.31 3.15
C ALA A 797 -11.11 -41.17 4.02
N LEU A 798 -11.41 -41.18 5.32
CA LEU A 798 -11.10 -40.07 6.25
C LEU A 798 -9.65 -39.57 6.16
N HIS A 799 -8.67 -40.48 6.04
CA HIS A 799 -7.25 -40.12 5.95
C HIS A 799 -6.91 -39.28 4.70
N VAL A 800 -7.62 -39.46 3.58
CA VAL A 800 -7.44 -38.66 2.36
C VAL A 800 -7.91 -37.23 2.62
N SER A 801 -9.08 -37.07 3.24
CA SER A 801 -9.62 -35.76 3.64
C SER A 801 -8.68 -35.04 4.61
N LEU A 802 -8.11 -35.76 5.57
CA LEU A 802 -7.13 -35.22 6.52
C LEU A 802 -5.81 -34.78 5.84
N LEU A 803 -5.34 -35.51 4.83
CA LEU A 803 -4.14 -35.16 4.06
C LEU A 803 -4.36 -33.90 3.20
N LEU A 804 -5.55 -33.75 2.61
CA LEU A 804 -5.93 -32.53 1.89
C LEU A 804 -6.02 -31.33 2.85
N ILE A 805 -6.60 -31.50 4.03
CA ILE A 805 -6.65 -30.46 5.07
C ILE A 805 -5.23 -30.02 5.47
N PHE A 806 -4.29 -30.97 5.63
CA PHE A 806 -2.88 -30.65 5.88
C PHE A 806 -2.29 -29.79 4.75
N ALA A 807 -2.45 -30.21 3.49
CA ALA A 807 -1.91 -29.51 2.33
C ALA A 807 -2.48 -28.10 2.18
N ILE A 808 -3.80 -27.95 2.35
CA ILE A 808 -4.50 -26.66 2.33
C ILE A 808 -3.91 -25.73 3.39
N CYS A 809 -3.83 -26.20 4.65
CA CYS A 809 -3.36 -25.38 5.75
C CYS A 809 -1.88 -25.03 5.61
N PHE A 810 -1.05 -25.94 5.10
CA PHE A 810 0.36 -25.65 4.79
C PHE A 810 0.50 -24.51 3.78
N CYS A 811 -0.20 -24.61 2.65
CA CYS A 811 -0.07 -23.65 1.54
C CYS A 811 -0.68 -22.28 1.89
N ILE A 812 -1.87 -22.26 2.51
CA ILE A 812 -2.50 -21.02 2.96
C ILE A 812 -1.61 -20.31 3.99
N THR A 813 -1.05 -21.05 4.95
CA THR A 813 -0.14 -20.49 5.96
C THR A 813 1.10 -19.87 5.33
N ALA A 814 1.66 -20.52 4.31
CA ALA A 814 2.84 -20.04 3.61
C ALA A 814 2.52 -18.72 2.86
N ALA A 815 1.44 -18.71 2.09
CA ALA A 815 0.99 -17.51 1.37
C ALA A 815 0.69 -16.35 2.33
N TYR A 816 -0.06 -16.62 3.40
CA TYR A 816 -0.42 -15.65 4.42
C TYR A 816 0.81 -15.04 5.12
N SER A 817 1.78 -15.87 5.52
CA SER A 817 3.01 -15.40 6.17
C SER A 817 3.84 -14.50 5.25
N VAL A 818 3.92 -14.82 3.95
CA VAL A 818 4.65 -14.00 2.95
C VAL A 818 3.96 -12.65 2.77
N MET A 819 2.63 -12.64 2.59
CA MET A 819 1.88 -11.40 2.39
C MET A 819 1.96 -10.49 3.59
N ASN A 820 1.83 -11.01 4.81
CA ASN A 820 2.03 -10.20 6.03
C ASN A 820 3.45 -9.61 6.12
N THR A 821 4.46 -10.40 5.78
CA THR A 821 5.86 -9.94 5.78
C THR A 821 6.03 -8.79 4.78
N LEU A 822 5.47 -8.94 3.57
CA LEU A 822 5.50 -7.90 2.54
C LEU A 822 4.77 -6.63 2.97
N ILE A 823 3.59 -6.74 3.55
CA ILE A 823 2.82 -5.58 4.03
C ILE A 823 3.62 -4.79 5.10
N VAL A 824 4.27 -5.49 6.03
CA VAL A 824 5.13 -4.86 7.05
C VAL A 824 6.37 -4.22 6.43
N ASP A 825 6.97 -4.87 5.44
CA ASP A 825 8.14 -4.35 4.71
C ASP A 825 7.80 -3.07 3.93
N LEU A 826 6.61 -3.00 3.33
CA LEU A 826 6.14 -1.83 2.57
C LEU A 826 5.70 -0.65 3.46
N TYR A 827 5.24 -0.91 4.67
CA TYR A 827 4.71 0.10 5.61
C TYR A 827 5.41 0.07 6.97
N TYR A 828 6.74 0.17 6.91
CA TYR A 828 7.62 0.04 8.07
C TYR A 828 7.48 1.18 9.10
N ASP A 829 7.00 2.36 8.70
CA ASP A 829 6.84 3.52 9.58
C ASP A 829 5.63 3.41 10.52
N ARG A 830 4.61 2.64 10.12
CA ARG A 830 3.33 2.47 10.85
C ARG A 830 2.85 1.00 10.78
N PRO A 831 3.66 0.05 11.27
CA PRO A 831 3.37 -1.36 11.11
C PRO A 831 2.08 -1.75 11.85
N ALA A 832 1.78 -1.17 13.02
CA ALA A 832 0.56 -1.52 13.76
C ALA A 832 -0.72 -1.02 13.06
N THR A 833 -0.73 0.20 12.52
CA THR A 833 -1.88 0.73 11.77
C THR A 833 -2.18 -0.10 10.51
N VAL A 834 -1.15 -0.49 9.76
CA VAL A 834 -1.34 -1.29 8.55
C VAL A 834 -1.75 -2.73 8.88
N MET A 835 -1.14 -3.34 9.91
CA MET A 835 -1.54 -4.66 10.38
C MET A 835 -2.97 -4.68 10.94
N ALA A 836 -3.41 -3.58 11.56
CA ALA A 836 -4.79 -3.42 11.99
C ALA A 836 -5.77 -3.36 10.79
N ALA A 837 -5.42 -2.63 9.72
CA ALA A 837 -6.22 -2.60 8.49
C ALA A 837 -6.27 -3.98 7.81
N ASN A 838 -5.15 -4.68 7.76
CA ASN A 838 -5.05 -6.04 7.25
C ASN A 838 -5.91 -7.02 8.08
N ASN A 839 -5.82 -6.95 9.41
CA ASN A 839 -6.62 -7.77 10.31
C ASN A 839 -8.12 -7.51 10.15
N LEU A 840 -8.52 -6.25 9.96
CA LEU A 840 -9.92 -5.87 9.71
C LEU A 840 -10.48 -6.56 8.46
N VAL A 841 -9.85 -6.35 7.30
CA VAL A 841 -10.32 -6.93 6.02
C VAL A 841 -10.36 -8.45 6.10
N ARG A 842 -9.32 -9.03 6.68
CA ARG A 842 -9.19 -10.45 6.89
C ARG A 842 -10.32 -11.03 7.74
N CYS A 843 -10.62 -10.41 8.88
CA CYS A 843 -11.71 -10.84 9.75
C CYS A 843 -13.08 -10.68 9.09
N PHE A 844 -13.32 -9.58 8.38
CA PHE A 844 -14.59 -9.37 7.65
C PHE A 844 -14.82 -10.42 6.55
N LEU A 845 -13.81 -10.67 5.71
CA LEU A 845 -13.94 -11.67 4.64
C LEU A 845 -14.02 -13.10 5.21
N GLY A 846 -13.26 -13.40 6.28
CA GLY A 846 -13.36 -14.66 7.00
C GLY A 846 -14.74 -14.90 7.61
N ALA A 847 -15.33 -13.87 8.22
CA ALA A 847 -16.68 -13.92 8.79
C ALA A 847 -17.74 -14.14 7.71
N GLY A 848 -17.62 -13.41 6.59
CA GLY A 848 -18.51 -13.58 5.44
C GLY A 848 -18.46 -14.99 4.87
N ALA A 849 -17.24 -15.54 4.70
CA ALA A 849 -17.06 -16.91 4.24
C ALA A 849 -17.66 -17.94 5.22
N ALA A 850 -17.38 -17.81 6.52
CA ALA A 850 -17.90 -18.69 7.56
C ALA A 850 -19.45 -18.67 7.62
N ALA A 851 -20.06 -17.50 7.47
CA ALA A 851 -21.51 -17.33 7.48
C ALA A 851 -22.17 -17.88 6.21
N ALA A 852 -21.51 -17.78 5.06
CA ALA A 852 -22.09 -18.15 3.77
C ALA A 852 -21.94 -19.64 3.41
N VAL A 853 -20.83 -20.29 3.80
CA VAL A 853 -20.47 -21.63 3.32
C VAL A 853 -21.52 -22.69 3.61
N ASN A 854 -21.95 -22.84 4.87
CA ASN A 854 -22.91 -23.90 5.22
C ASN A 854 -24.29 -23.67 4.58
N PRO A 855 -24.86 -22.45 4.58
CA PRO A 855 -26.07 -22.15 3.81
C PRO A 855 -25.93 -22.42 2.31
N LEU A 856 -24.80 -22.07 1.70
CA LEU A 856 -24.56 -22.32 0.26
C LEU A 856 -24.48 -23.81 -0.05
N ILE A 857 -23.78 -24.59 0.79
CA ILE A 857 -23.74 -26.05 0.63
C ILE A 857 -25.15 -26.63 0.73
N ARG A 858 -25.94 -26.19 1.72
CA ARG A 858 -27.33 -26.64 1.87
C ARG A 858 -28.21 -26.25 0.68
N ALA A 859 -28.07 -25.03 0.17
CA ALA A 859 -28.82 -24.57 -1.00
C ALA A 859 -28.50 -25.39 -2.27
N ILE A 860 -27.25 -25.83 -2.42
CA ILE A 860 -26.82 -26.73 -3.50
C ILE A 860 -27.37 -28.16 -3.28
N GLU A 861 -27.46 -28.61 -2.03
CA GLU A 861 -28.04 -29.92 -1.67
C GLU A 861 -29.58 -29.97 -1.77
N THR A 862 -30.28 -28.85 -1.57
CA THR A 862 -31.74 -28.75 -1.72
C THR A 862 -32.12 -28.73 -3.19
N THR A 863 -32.74 -29.82 -3.65
CA THR A 863 -33.28 -29.93 -5.01
C THR A 863 -34.61 -29.19 -5.10
N VAL A 864 -34.78 -28.33 -6.12
CA VAL A 864 -36.10 -27.80 -6.51
C VAL A 864 -37.00 -28.99 -6.84
N VAL A 865 -38.28 -28.94 -6.46
CA VAL A 865 -39.27 -30.00 -6.75
C VAL A 865 -39.08 -30.48 -8.20
N PRO A 866 -38.86 -31.78 -8.44
CA PRO A 866 -38.54 -32.27 -9.77
C PRO A 866 -39.70 -32.00 -10.73
N GLU A 867 -39.42 -31.31 -11.84
CA GLU A 867 -40.37 -31.20 -12.94
C GLU A 867 -40.47 -32.55 -13.66
N ILE A 868 -41.64 -33.19 -13.59
CA ILE A 868 -41.89 -34.45 -14.30
C ILE A 868 -42.14 -34.13 -15.78
N SER A 869 -41.15 -34.42 -16.62
CA SER A 869 -41.27 -34.28 -18.08
C SER A 869 -42.24 -35.33 -18.65
N GLY A 870 -43.22 -34.88 -19.44
CA GLY A 870 -44.16 -35.76 -20.15
C GLY A 870 -43.60 -36.30 -21.48
N LYS A 871 -42.30 -36.15 -21.73
CA LYS A 871 -41.63 -36.65 -22.94
C LYS A 871 -41.74 -38.18 -22.96
N ASP A 872 -42.08 -38.74 -24.13
CA ASP A 872 -42.29 -40.20 -24.36
C ASP A 872 -43.51 -40.85 -23.67
N LEU A 873 -44.37 -40.06 -23.01
CA LEU A 873 -45.70 -40.50 -22.57
C LEU A 873 -46.75 -40.38 -23.70
N ASP A 874 -47.68 -41.33 -23.73
CA ASP A 874 -48.80 -41.44 -24.67
C ASP A 874 -49.90 -40.40 -24.34
N TYR A 875 -50.47 -39.78 -25.37
CA TYR A 875 -51.51 -38.76 -25.24
C TYR A 875 -52.88 -39.35 -24.90
N ASN A 876 -53.11 -40.62 -25.24
CA ASN A 876 -54.41 -41.27 -25.06
C ASN A 876 -54.53 -42.00 -23.71
N LYS A 877 -53.52 -41.88 -22.85
CA LYS A 877 -53.45 -42.55 -21.55
C LYS A 877 -53.45 -41.56 -20.42
N THR A 878 -54.02 -41.97 -19.29
CA THR A 878 -53.99 -41.24 -18.03
C THR A 878 -52.91 -41.80 -17.13
N TYR A 879 -52.37 -40.96 -16.26
CA TYR A 879 -51.27 -41.28 -15.36
C TYR A 879 -51.63 -40.95 -13.91
N LEU A 880 -51.00 -41.67 -12.98
CA LEU A 880 -51.12 -41.50 -11.54
C LEU A 880 -49.75 -41.16 -10.95
N ALA A 881 -49.66 -40.05 -10.24
CA ALA A 881 -48.46 -39.68 -9.48
C ALA A 881 -48.67 -39.90 -7.98
N LEU A 882 -47.73 -40.57 -7.32
CA LEU A 882 -47.67 -40.73 -5.87
C LEU A 882 -46.41 -40.05 -5.34
N PHE A 883 -46.55 -39.20 -4.33
CA PHE A 883 -45.44 -38.58 -3.60
C PHE A 883 -45.40 -39.12 -2.19
N VAL A 884 -44.28 -39.71 -1.80
CA VAL A 884 -44.09 -40.40 -0.54
C VAL A 884 -42.98 -39.72 0.25
N ASP A 885 -43.27 -39.38 1.51
CA ASP A 885 -42.28 -38.91 2.48
C ASP A 885 -41.72 -40.10 3.27
N LEU A 886 -40.41 -40.28 3.23
CA LEU A 886 -39.71 -41.40 3.86
C LEU A 886 -39.29 -41.10 5.31
N ASP A 887 -39.31 -39.85 5.74
CA ASP A 887 -38.63 -39.39 6.96
C ASP A 887 -39.59 -38.78 7.99
N VAL A 888 -40.89 -39.12 7.93
CA VAL A 888 -41.86 -38.67 8.93
C VAL A 888 -41.55 -39.33 10.28
N ILE A 889 -41.19 -38.53 11.29
CA ILE A 889 -40.96 -39.00 12.65
C ILE A 889 -42.20 -38.74 13.51
N MET A 890 -42.72 -39.80 14.13
CA MET A 890 -43.83 -39.71 15.07
C MET A 890 -43.34 -39.17 16.43
N PRO A 891 -43.85 -38.03 16.93
CA PRO A 891 -43.34 -37.39 18.16
C PRO A 891 -43.40 -38.29 19.40
N SER A 892 -44.34 -39.24 19.46
CA SER A 892 -44.58 -40.09 20.62
C SER A 892 -43.66 -41.31 20.72
N THR A 893 -43.04 -41.75 19.61
CA THR A 893 -42.27 -43.01 19.57
C THR A 893 -40.85 -42.84 19.05
N GLY A 894 -40.53 -41.70 18.41
CA GLY A 894 -39.21 -41.46 17.81
C GLY A 894 -38.87 -42.39 16.65
N THR A 895 -39.83 -43.19 16.18
CA THR A 895 -39.69 -44.10 15.04
C THR A 895 -40.09 -43.39 13.75
N GLY A 896 -39.25 -43.52 12.72
CA GLY A 896 -39.56 -43.06 11.36
C GLY A 896 -40.65 -43.93 10.73
N THR A 897 -41.54 -43.31 9.96
CA THR A 897 -42.60 -43.97 9.19
C THR A 897 -42.69 -43.39 7.79
N VAL A 898 -43.12 -44.22 6.84
CA VAL A 898 -43.33 -43.82 5.44
C VAL A 898 -44.77 -43.35 5.29
N VAL A 899 -44.99 -42.16 4.72
CA VAL A 899 -46.33 -41.56 4.57
C VAL A 899 -46.55 -41.12 3.13
N LEU A 900 -47.74 -41.38 2.59
CA LEU A 900 -48.19 -40.78 1.34
C LEU A 900 -48.42 -39.29 1.57
N HIS A 901 -47.55 -38.45 1.01
CA HIS A 901 -47.55 -37.00 1.18
C HIS A 901 -48.57 -36.33 0.26
N TRP A 902 -48.60 -36.76 -1.01
CA TRP A 902 -49.54 -36.26 -2.01
C TRP A 902 -49.81 -37.34 -3.07
N TYR A 903 -51.00 -37.29 -3.68
CA TYR A 903 -51.38 -38.17 -4.78
C TYR A 903 -52.14 -37.36 -5.83
N GLN A 904 -51.98 -37.70 -7.10
CA GLN A 904 -52.75 -37.12 -8.18
C GLN A 904 -53.05 -38.16 -9.24
N SER A 905 -54.33 -38.53 -9.35
CA SER A 905 -54.87 -39.35 -10.44
C SER A 905 -55.28 -38.49 -11.63
N ASN A 906 -55.61 -39.14 -12.74
CA ASN A 906 -56.15 -38.54 -13.97
C ASN A 906 -55.23 -37.48 -14.58
N LEU A 907 -53.91 -37.68 -14.49
CA LEU A 907 -52.95 -36.83 -15.18
C LEU A 907 -52.95 -37.18 -16.67
N SER A 908 -53.17 -36.19 -17.54
CA SER A 908 -53.11 -36.37 -18.98
C SER A 908 -52.10 -35.40 -19.60
N LYS A 909 -51.57 -35.80 -20.75
CA LYS A 909 -50.63 -34.96 -21.51
C LYS A 909 -51.42 -34.01 -22.41
N LYS A 910 -51.59 -32.75 -22.01
CA LYS A 910 -52.27 -31.73 -22.82
C LYS A 910 -51.32 -31.05 -23.80
N SER A 911 -51.70 -30.99 -25.08
CA SER A 911 -51.02 -30.19 -26.10
C SER A 911 -51.72 -28.83 -26.24
N THR A 912 -51.04 -27.75 -25.86
CA THR A 912 -51.50 -26.39 -26.14
C THR A 912 -50.85 -25.88 -27.43
N LYS A 913 -51.62 -25.26 -28.33
CA LYS A 913 -51.20 -24.83 -29.69
C LYS A 913 -49.94 -23.94 -29.80
N HIS A 914 -49.34 -23.51 -28.69
CA HIS A 914 -48.18 -22.58 -28.69
C HIS A 914 -46.93 -23.04 -27.93
N HIS A 915 -46.90 -24.24 -27.34
CA HIS A 915 -45.66 -24.82 -26.78
C HIS A 915 -45.62 -26.34 -26.98
N PRO A 916 -44.45 -26.95 -27.24
CA PRO A 916 -44.34 -28.41 -27.27
C PRO A 916 -44.74 -28.98 -25.89
N PRO A 917 -45.46 -30.11 -25.83
CA PRO A 917 -46.05 -30.59 -24.58
C PRO A 917 -44.97 -31.23 -23.72
N SER A 918 -44.55 -30.53 -22.66
CA SER A 918 -43.50 -31.01 -21.75
C SER A 918 -43.99 -31.41 -20.36
N HIS A 919 -45.26 -31.20 -19.99
CA HIS A 919 -45.73 -31.45 -18.62
C HIS A 919 -47.10 -32.16 -18.57
N LEU A 920 -47.28 -33.00 -17.55
CA LEU A 920 -48.55 -33.65 -17.21
C LEU A 920 -49.49 -32.64 -16.51
N VAL A 921 -50.77 -32.64 -16.85
CA VAL A 921 -51.77 -31.74 -16.26
C VAL A 921 -52.94 -32.56 -15.72
N PRO A 922 -53.51 -32.22 -14.55
CA PRO A 922 -54.76 -32.83 -14.09
C PRO A 922 -55.87 -32.58 -15.10
N ASP A 923 -56.67 -33.60 -15.39
CA ASP A 923 -57.83 -33.40 -16.25
C ASP A 923 -58.92 -32.61 -15.51
N LYS A 924 -59.41 -31.52 -16.12
CA LYS A 924 -60.32 -30.56 -15.46
C LYS A 924 -61.81 -30.91 -15.65
N ASP A 925 -62.12 -31.98 -16.38
CA ASP A 925 -63.50 -32.29 -16.81
C ASP A 925 -64.17 -33.41 -15.96
N TYR A 926 -63.71 -33.65 -14.73
CA TYR A 926 -64.32 -34.62 -13.80
C TYR A 926 -64.91 -33.90 -12.57
N GLU A 927 -66.09 -33.30 -12.72
CA GLU A 927 -66.87 -32.68 -11.62
C GLU A 927 -67.75 -33.68 -10.83
N ASP A 928 -67.66 -35.00 -11.05
CA ASP A 928 -68.65 -35.97 -10.53
C ASP A 928 -68.17 -36.87 -9.35
N PHE A 929 -67.17 -36.45 -8.56
CA PHE A 929 -66.87 -37.12 -7.27
C PHE A 929 -66.93 -36.14 -6.09
N PRO A 930 -67.78 -36.38 -5.07
CA PRO A 930 -67.78 -35.58 -3.86
C PRO A 930 -66.58 -35.95 -2.96
N ASP A 931 -65.80 -34.93 -2.61
CA ASP A 931 -65.09 -34.81 -1.33
C ASP A 931 -63.87 -35.70 -0.99
N ILE A 932 -62.93 -36.00 -1.89
CA ILE A 932 -61.55 -36.36 -1.48
C ILE A 932 -60.46 -35.86 -2.45
N GLU A 933 -60.49 -34.58 -2.84
CA GLU A 933 -59.27 -33.95 -3.35
C GLU A 933 -58.45 -33.46 -2.15
N ALA A 934 -57.39 -34.18 -1.80
CA ALA A 934 -56.40 -33.63 -0.88
C ALA A 934 -55.78 -32.40 -1.57
N PRO A 935 -55.89 -31.18 -1.02
CA PRO A 935 -55.30 -30.01 -1.64
C PRO A 935 -53.82 -30.27 -1.88
N TYR A 936 -53.32 -29.94 -3.07
CA TYR A 936 -51.89 -30.06 -3.36
C TYR A 936 -51.11 -29.25 -2.33
N ILE A 937 -50.42 -29.97 -1.43
CA ILE A 937 -49.45 -29.40 -0.52
C ILE A 937 -48.10 -29.66 -1.17
N PRO A 938 -47.38 -28.62 -1.63
CA PRO A 938 -46.03 -28.82 -2.13
C PRO A 938 -45.20 -29.48 -1.02
N PRO A 939 -44.36 -30.47 -1.35
CA PRO A 939 -43.58 -31.19 -0.36
C PRO A 939 -42.76 -30.23 0.49
N ARG A 940 -43.16 -30.08 1.76
CA ARG A 940 -42.54 -29.18 2.72
C ARG A 940 -42.22 -29.96 3.97
N ALA A 941 -40.93 -30.10 4.26
CA ALA A 941 -40.50 -30.69 5.52
C ALA A 941 -41.01 -29.84 6.70
N PRO A 942 -41.20 -30.42 7.89
CA PRO A 942 -41.33 -29.66 9.12
C PRO A 942 -40.21 -28.60 9.28
N PRO A 943 -40.46 -27.50 10.03
CA PRO A 943 -39.47 -26.45 10.21
C PRO A 943 -38.16 -27.00 10.77
N ASN A 944 -37.04 -26.66 10.13
CA ASN A 944 -35.69 -27.12 10.48
C ASN A 944 -35.46 -28.65 10.39
N THR A 945 -36.29 -29.39 9.64
CA THR A 945 -36.03 -30.81 9.34
C THR A 945 -35.78 -31.04 7.85
N GLN A 946 -35.03 -32.10 7.55
CA GLN A 946 -34.72 -32.55 6.20
C GLN A 946 -35.47 -33.85 5.95
N HIS A 947 -36.31 -33.88 4.92
CA HIS A 947 -37.09 -35.07 4.56
C HIS A 947 -36.77 -35.52 3.14
N ARG A 948 -36.57 -36.83 2.95
CA ARG A 948 -36.44 -37.48 1.66
C ARG A 948 -37.82 -37.81 1.13
N TYR A 949 -38.09 -37.34 -0.08
CA TYR A 949 -39.33 -37.60 -0.80
C TYR A 949 -39.03 -38.46 -2.02
N VAL A 950 -39.89 -39.43 -2.30
CA VAL A 950 -39.85 -40.23 -3.53
C VAL A 950 -41.15 -39.99 -4.27
N TYR A 951 -41.08 -39.73 -5.58
CA TYR A 951 -42.25 -39.77 -6.43
C TYR A 951 -42.24 -41.03 -7.31
N PHE A 952 -43.44 -41.59 -7.52
CA PHE A 952 -43.69 -42.68 -8.46
C PHE A 952 -44.74 -42.23 -9.47
N LEU A 953 -44.49 -42.51 -10.75
CA LEU A 953 -45.44 -42.28 -11.83
C LEU A 953 -45.89 -43.63 -12.40
N PHE A 954 -47.19 -43.87 -12.43
CA PHE A 954 -47.81 -45.08 -12.97
C PHE A 954 -48.69 -44.76 -14.17
N GLU A 955 -48.81 -45.70 -15.10
CA GLU A 955 -49.94 -45.70 -16.03
C GLU A 955 -51.22 -46.02 -15.25
N GLN A 956 -52.25 -45.21 -15.44
CA GLN A 956 -53.50 -45.36 -14.72
C GLN A 956 -54.48 -46.24 -15.51
N PRO A 957 -55.00 -47.33 -14.93
CA PRO A 957 -56.01 -48.16 -15.59
C PRO A 957 -57.30 -47.37 -15.91
N PRO A 958 -58.01 -47.68 -17.02
CA PRO A 958 -59.21 -46.94 -17.44
C PRO A 958 -60.37 -46.91 -16.42
N ALA A 959 -60.42 -47.88 -15.51
CA ALA A 959 -61.42 -47.99 -14.44
C ALA A 959 -60.77 -47.85 -13.04
N TYR A 960 -59.76 -46.99 -12.92
CA TYR A 960 -59.07 -46.76 -11.65
C TYR A 960 -59.99 -46.15 -10.60
N CYS A 961 -60.00 -46.75 -9.42
CA CYS A 961 -60.60 -46.18 -8.21
C CYS A 961 -59.59 -46.30 -7.08
N PHE A 962 -59.47 -45.25 -6.26
CA PHE A 962 -58.57 -45.28 -5.11
C PHE A 962 -59.01 -46.41 -4.14
N PRO A 963 -58.12 -47.35 -3.76
CA PRO A 963 -58.51 -48.47 -2.91
C PRO A 963 -59.11 -48.01 -1.58
N HIS A 964 -60.39 -48.32 -1.33
CA HIS A 964 -61.12 -47.86 -0.14
C HIS A 964 -60.43 -48.27 1.18
N CYS A 965 -59.70 -49.39 1.20
CA CYS A 965 -58.92 -49.82 2.38
C CYS A 965 -57.76 -48.87 2.73
N PHE A 966 -57.29 -48.06 1.78
CA PHE A 966 -56.29 -46.99 2.00
C PHE A 966 -56.93 -45.62 2.26
N ALA A 967 -58.27 -45.48 2.23
CA ALA A 967 -58.96 -44.19 2.43
C ALA A 967 -58.66 -43.55 3.79
N GLN A 968 -58.32 -44.35 4.81
CA GLN A 968 -57.92 -43.90 6.14
C GLN A 968 -56.61 -43.09 6.18
N ILE A 969 -55.86 -43.00 5.07
CA ILE A 969 -54.64 -42.18 4.95
C ILE A 969 -54.95 -40.72 4.58
N PHE A 970 -56.19 -40.41 4.16
CA PHE A 970 -56.69 -39.05 3.94
C PHE A 970 -57.73 -38.59 4.98
N PRO A 971 -57.49 -38.72 6.30
CA PRO A 971 -58.40 -38.19 7.29
C PRO A 971 -58.36 -36.65 7.28
N GLN A 972 -59.49 -36.02 7.59
CA GLN A 972 -59.61 -34.56 7.61
C GLN A 972 -58.77 -33.87 8.70
N THR A 973 -58.17 -34.65 9.62
CA THR A 973 -57.38 -34.10 10.72
C THR A 973 -55.92 -34.63 10.69
N PRO A 974 -54.92 -33.80 11.03
CA PRO A 974 -53.50 -34.17 11.03
C PRO A 974 -53.15 -35.40 11.89
N GLU A 975 -53.97 -35.72 12.88
CA GLU A 975 -53.72 -36.73 13.92
C GLU A 975 -53.87 -38.18 13.45
N ALA A 976 -54.39 -38.43 12.24
CA ALA A 976 -54.78 -39.76 11.77
C ALA A 976 -53.96 -40.32 10.58
N ARG A 977 -52.87 -39.67 10.15
CA ARG A 977 -52.01 -40.15 9.05
C ARG A 977 -50.94 -41.12 9.56
N ALA A 978 -50.96 -42.41 9.18
CA ALA A 978 -49.89 -43.35 9.52
C ALA A 978 -49.69 -44.47 8.47
N GLY A 979 -48.42 -44.74 8.11
CA GLY A 979 -47.92 -45.97 7.48
C GLY A 979 -48.47 -46.31 6.09
N PHE A 980 -47.85 -45.78 5.03
CA PHE A 980 -48.14 -46.13 3.65
C PHE A 980 -47.26 -47.29 3.14
N ASP A 981 -47.86 -48.45 2.91
CA ASP A 981 -47.21 -49.63 2.33
C ASP A 981 -47.34 -49.59 0.79
N ILE A 982 -46.27 -49.19 0.10
CA ILE A 982 -46.25 -48.99 -1.35
C ILE A 982 -46.57 -50.29 -2.12
N PRO A 983 -45.92 -51.44 -1.85
CA PRO A 983 -46.26 -52.71 -2.52
C PRO A 983 -47.73 -53.11 -2.36
N LYS A 984 -48.30 -53.01 -1.15
CA LYS A 984 -49.72 -53.35 -0.93
C LYS A 984 -50.66 -52.39 -1.65
N PHE A 985 -50.30 -51.10 -1.72
CA PHE A 985 -51.09 -50.13 -2.47
C PHE A 985 -51.09 -50.44 -3.97
N ILE A 986 -49.92 -50.71 -4.57
CA ILE A 986 -49.80 -51.09 -5.99
C ILE A 986 -50.68 -52.30 -6.30
N GLN A 987 -50.63 -53.33 -5.45
CA GLN A 987 -51.44 -54.54 -5.61
C GLN A 987 -52.95 -54.27 -5.48
N ALA A 988 -53.37 -53.50 -4.48
CA ALA A 988 -54.78 -53.17 -4.26
C ALA A 988 -55.35 -52.24 -5.34
N ALA A 989 -54.53 -51.32 -5.84
CA ALA A 989 -54.86 -50.36 -6.88
C ALA A 989 -54.74 -50.93 -8.31
N LYS A 990 -54.31 -52.20 -8.45
CA LYS A 990 -54.07 -52.87 -9.73
C LYS A 990 -53.16 -52.07 -10.66
N LEU A 991 -52.10 -51.50 -10.10
CA LEU A 991 -51.08 -50.77 -10.85
C LEU A 991 -49.99 -51.73 -11.31
N ASP A 992 -49.49 -51.53 -12.53
CA ASP A 992 -48.28 -52.21 -13.02
C ASP A 992 -47.02 -51.55 -12.45
N SER A 993 -45.84 -51.97 -12.92
CA SER A 993 -44.57 -51.35 -12.56
C SER A 993 -44.57 -49.83 -12.84
N PRO A 994 -43.94 -49.00 -11.98
CA PRO A 994 -43.88 -47.56 -12.20
C PRO A 994 -43.13 -47.25 -13.49
N LEU A 995 -43.68 -46.32 -14.29
CA LEU A 995 -43.09 -45.82 -15.53
C LEU A 995 -41.87 -44.94 -15.26
N ALA A 996 -41.91 -44.18 -14.16
CA ALA A 996 -40.82 -43.35 -13.71
C ALA A 996 -40.82 -43.25 -12.18
N MET A 997 -39.62 -43.13 -11.62
CA MET A 997 -39.41 -42.87 -10.20
C MET A 997 -38.20 -41.96 -10.07
N ASN A 998 -38.28 -40.98 -9.18
CA ASN A 998 -37.12 -40.23 -8.72
C ASN A 998 -37.32 -39.82 -7.27
N TYR A 999 -36.25 -39.35 -6.63
CA TYR A 999 -36.29 -38.84 -5.28
C TYR A 999 -35.73 -37.42 -5.23
N PHE A 1000 -36.14 -36.66 -4.23
CA PHE A 1000 -35.61 -35.35 -3.94
C PHE A 1000 -35.63 -35.13 -2.43
N VAL A 1001 -34.89 -34.12 -1.97
CA VAL A 1001 -34.80 -33.78 -0.56
C VAL A 1001 -35.43 -32.41 -0.36
N GLY A 1002 -36.47 -32.35 0.46
CA GLY A 1002 -37.11 -31.10 0.85
C GLY A 1002 -36.57 -30.59 2.20
N TRP A 1003 -36.34 -29.29 2.29
CA TRP A 1003 -35.98 -28.57 3.52
C TRP A 1003 -36.92 -27.38 3.71
N HIS A 1004 -37.31 -27.09 4.96
CA HIS A 1004 -38.12 -25.92 5.29
C HIS A 1004 -37.41 -24.99 6.29
N GLU A 1005 -37.07 -23.79 5.82
CA GLU A 1005 -36.59 -22.69 6.66
C GLU A 1005 -37.79 -21.83 7.10
N PRO A 1006 -38.09 -21.73 8.41
CA PRO A 1006 -39.21 -20.94 8.89
C PRO A 1006 -39.01 -19.45 8.59
N THR A 1007 -40.00 -18.82 7.95
CA THR A 1007 -39.99 -17.36 7.70
C THR A 1007 -40.75 -16.63 8.80
N SER A 1008 -40.36 -15.39 9.10
CA SER A 1008 -41.06 -14.57 10.09
C SER A 1008 -42.50 -14.30 9.63
N GLY A 1009 -43.45 -15.03 10.20
CA GLY A 1009 -44.86 -15.06 9.81
C GLY A 1009 -45.50 -16.45 9.85
N ASP A 1010 -44.71 -17.53 9.89
CA ASP A 1010 -45.26 -18.88 10.11
C ASP A 1010 -45.81 -18.97 11.55
N PRO A 1011 -47.07 -19.42 11.75
CA PRO A 1011 -47.68 -19.47 13.07
C PRO A 1011 -46.90 -20.43 13.97
N THR A 1012 -46.26 -19.89 15.01
CA THR A 1012 -45.51 -20.61 16.06
C THR A 1012 -46.43 -21.36 17.05
N SER A 1013 -47.67 -21.67 16.67
CA SER A 1013 -48.66 -22.24 17.57
C SER A 1013 -49.33 -23.48 16.97
N ALA A 1014 -48.60 -24.57 16.91
CA ALA A 1014 -49.20 -25.88 17.09
C ALA A 1014 -48.42 -26.56 18.22
N MET A 1015 -48.99 -26.51 19.43
CA MET A 1015 -48.49 -27.29 20.57
C MET A 1015 -48.37 -28.77 20.18
N PRO A 1016 -47.39 -29.52 20.72
CA PRO A 1016 -47.36 -30.97 20.59
C PRO A 1016 -48.51 -31.55 21.42
N SER A 1017 -49.69 -31.66 20.82
CA SER A 1017 -50.78 -32.46 21.36
C SER A 1017 -50.41 -33.92 21.19
N ALA A 1018 -50.19 -34.60 22.32
CA ALA A 1018 -50.03 -36.05 22.33
C ALA A 1018 -51.31 -36.71 21.79
N THR A 1019 -51.17 -37.49 20.71
CA THR A 1019 -52.20 -38.45 20.30
C THR A 1019 -51.52 -39.77 19.93
N THR A 1020 -51.95 -40.82 20.63
CA THR A 1020 -51.57 -42.21 20.46
C THR A 1020 -51.88 -42.72 19.06
N THR A 1021 -50.93 -43.36 18.39
CA THR A 1021 -51.18 -44.06 17.12
C THR A 1021 -50.53 -45.45 17.16
N SER A 1022 -51.38 -46.47 17.01
CA SER A 1022 -51.00 -47.86 16.76
C SER A 1022 -50.75 -48.07 15.26
N PHE A 1023 -49.70 -48.80 14.90
CA PHE A 1023 -49.50 -49.36 13.55
C PHE A 1023 -50.77 -50.13 13.13
N ARG A 1024 -51.52 -49.64 12.14
CA ARG A 1024 -52.62 -50.41 11.54
C ARG A 1024 -52.09 -51.13 10.31
N SER A 1025 -51.90 -52.44 10.42
CA SER A 1025 -51.86 -53.31 9.24
C SER A 1025 -53.21 -53.20 8.53
N VAL A 1026 -53.23 -52.57 7.36
CA VAL A 1026 -54.42 -52.54 6.52
C VAL A 1026 -54.58 -53.92 5.88
N ASN A 1027 -55.54 -54.71 6.35
CA ASN A 1027 -56.01 -55.89 5.62
C ASN A 1027 -56.90 -55.41 4.47
N CYS A 1028 -56.32 -55.14 3.31
CA CYS A 1028 -57.09 -55.04 2.06
C CYS A 1028 -57.44 -56.45 1.61
N PRO A 1029 -58.73 -56.83 1.50
CA PRO A 1029 -59.08 -58.13 0.93
C PRO A 1029 -58.67 -58.14 -0.54
N THR A 1030 -57.60 -58.86 -0.87
CA THR A 1030 -57.35 -59.30 -2.24
C THR A 1030 -58.40 -60.36 -2.53
N SER A 1031 -59.46 -59.99 -3.23
CA SER A 1031 -60.52 -60.94 -3.58
C SER A 1031 -59.92 -62.08 -4.41
N SER A 1032 -59.71 -63.23 -3.77
CA SER A 1032 -59.65 -64.52 -4.44
C SER A 1032 -61.07 -64.93 -4.82
N SER A 1033 -61.36 -65.10 -6.11
CA SER A 1033 -61.95 -66.33 -6.66
C SER A 1033 -62.51 -66.13 -8.08
N SER A 1034 -61.99 -66.95 -9.00
CA SER A 1034 -62.69 -67.65 -10.09
C SER A 1034 -63.70 -66.90 -10.98
N PHE A 1035 -63.34 -66.77 -12.27
CA PHE A 1035 -64.24 -67.22 -13.35
C PHE A 1035 -63.49 -68.25 -14.21
N VAL A 1036 -64.18 -69.36 -14.45
CA VAL A 1036 -63.82 -70.52 -15.28
C VAL A 1036 -64.32 -70.29 -16.72
N ALA A 1037 -63.60 -70.90 -17.67
CA ALA A 1037 -63.76 -70.96 -19.13
C ALA A 1037 -62.99 -69.91 -19.94
#